data_AF-A0A2I1PCY2-F1
#
_entry.id   AF-A0A2I1PCY2-F1
#
_cell.length_a   1.000
_cell.length_b   1.000
_cell.length_c   1.000
_cell.angle_alpha   90.00
_cell.angle_beta   90.00
_cell.angle_gamma   90.00
#
_symmetry.space_group_name_H-M   'P 1'
#
loop_
_entity.id
_entity.type
_entity.pdbx_description
1 polymer ?
#
loop_
_entity_poly.entity_id
_entity_poly.type
_entity_poly.pdbx_seq_one_letter_code
_entity_poly.pdbx_strand_id
1 'polypeptide(L)'
;MTAERLPPSTPGTAEPAPTVAVPTAAAPRPLTDEAVAADHAGHASRHPDRLVATLLRTKSVAGRAVLALLAGGEGTTPAQLEDLGRRIDAGDLPADAPEATGALPDPDPALLTQYARVVALQLATPEDVSAALGLFSLAHTLSDGRHPAKAAADLWSQLLVVRQAPGDAERARTVIERGTGTPEPSELSAIDLLNPWRTADGSGVGARPEPAAHERWWQEFSGRLGAGLGATVRLGDVDDLFDRAWLAGHGLDADSLLRTPFDRLVGEGGTPVDHPFRVTVIMSAFNPGPEVLLAARSMVSQTWQNWELLVVDDASPAPTPGVLEAIEDLDPRIHVVRKAVNGGTYRCRNTAIRRATGDAIVVLDSDDWAHPELLEAGVRPLLTPDDPSLAPAIATRQRALRIGDDLRITRPGYPGAISCAPSLMVPMVGGVSRIGFFDPVRKAADTEYARRLEAATGAEVLQTEHVLVLMRTDAGSLSAADFTRGWRHSSRHEYKNAYASWHAAIKQGDDPWLDPDGPPRIAGPHRWSSAVKVPEAARPHVEVVVAGDWRRYGGPQRSMMEEIHSLLEAGHSVGVMHLEALRFMRTTDDPLCAPVQELLDAGRVRLVHLDDAVDVDLLLLRYPPILQYPPHAPVDKHGQPSAVRPRHLVIVANQAPAERDGTDQRYTVPTVEAHARELFGTEPLWTPQGPSIRTILREHTSALTDWDDPGLVDTATWPTRDPDAPLPAVPVVGRYSRDDRIKFPTTWETLAAAYDLGPGVHVRMMGAPRTVKRLRAEATAAGRPAPQPAWELLPHGAMPVEEFLAGTDVFVYVDNPDAHEAFGRTLLEAAASGVPVVTIPKHRETFGDLLLYAEPEEVPAVVQRLLADPVAYRERVEHQLRVVAERYSRASFTQHVEGLVGPPTPEEDEADAPTTGAPAPDVPAVPVVVTVAPTGDPRLPLEVAVDGPAHPDPRLVARTMPLRRPADGERADALAAVGSPEAVQAALGAHAAATASGAGEQAALEAAQRVPGTRAVVLLRDGEVAALVPRGTTTEVDGRTVALQLPTEPLASGLVWRALAPSPQRVSVLAPPQEAA
;
A
#
# COMPACT_ATOMS: atom_id res chain seq x y z
N MET A 1 16.92 35.85 -70.07
CA MET A 1 16.53 37.28 -70.17
C MET A 1 15.77 37.56 -68.88
N THR A 2 16.16 38.38 -67.91
CA THR A 2 16.96 39.62 -67.80
C THR A 2 17.28 39.75 -66.29
N ALA A 3 18.53 39.97 -65.85
CA ALA A 3 19.16 41.28 -65.56
C ALA A 3 18.31 42.16 -64.60
N GLU A 4 18.80 42.68 -63.47
CA GLU A 4 19.84 43.72 -63.29
C GLU A 4 20.39 43.70 -61.83
N ARG A 5 21.72 43.59 -61.59
CA ARG A 5 22.79 44.62 -61.40
C ARG A 5 22.65 45.49 -60.12
N LEU A 6 23.63 45.48 -59.20
CA LEU A 6 24.86 46.32 -59.09
C LEU A 6 25.59 45.98 -57.76
N PRO A 7 26.80 46.49 -57.39
CA PRO A 7 28.07 46.80 -58.09
C PRO A 7 29.31 46.19 -57.33
N PRO A 8 30.59 46.44 -57.71
CA PRO A 8 31.75 45.67 -57.24
C PRO A 8 32.39 46.19 -55.95
N SER A 9 32.98 45.25 -55.20
CA SER A 9 33.69 45.41 -53.94
C SER A 9 35.10 46.00 -54.09
N THR A 10 35.42 47.00 -53.27
CA THR A 10 36.79 47.43 -52.93
C THR A 10 37.25 46.80 -51.60
N PRO A 11 38.57 46.55 -51.40
CA PRO A 11 39.08 45.77 -50.29
C PRO A 11 39.33 46.64 -49.03
N GLY A 12 38.69 46.28 -47.91
CA GLY A 12 38.87 46.89 -46.60
C GLY A 12 39.48 45.90 -45.61
N THR A 13 40.55 46.35 -44.97
CA THR A 13 41.27 45.83 -43.80
C THR A 13 40.49 44.88 -42.88
N ALA A 14 41.07 43.70 -42.60
CA ALA A 14 40.58 42.75 -41.61
C ALA A 14 40.70 43.32 -40.18
N GLU A 15 39.56 43.52 -39.52
CA GLU A 15 39.47 43.69 -38.07
C GLU A 15 39.84 42.38 -37.35
N PRO A 16 40.46 42.44 -36.16
CA PRO A 16 40.69 41.25 -35.35
C PRO A 16 39.35 40.68 -34.89
N ALA A 17 39.19 39.36 -35.04
CA ALA A 17 38.02 38.63 -34.57
C ALA A 17 37.76 38.91 -33.08
N PRO A 18 36.48 39.02 -32.65
CA PRO A 18 36.15 39.24 -31.25
C PRO A 18 36.70 38.08 -30.43
N THR A 19 37.58 38.40 -29.49
CA THR A 19 37.96 37.51 -28.40
C THR A 19 36.68 37.08 -27.68
N VAL A 20 36.28 35.82 -27.88
CA VAL A 20 35.25 35.18 -27.06
C VAL A 20 35.79 35.17 -25.64
N ALA A 21 35.30 36.11 -24.82
CA ALA A 21 35.55 36.09 -23.40
C ALA A 21 35.02 34.75 -22.86
N VAL A 22 35.91 33.92 -22.35
CA VAL A 22 35.53 32.81 -21.48
C VAL A 22 34.77 33.45 -20.30
N PRO A 23 33.51 33.05 -20.03
CA PRO A 23 32.77 33.64 -18.93
C PRO A 23 33.53 33.36 -17.63
N THR A 24 33.93 34.43 -16.95
CA THR A 24 34.33 34.38 -15.54
C THR A 24 33.19 33.69 -14.78
N ALA A 25 33.49 32.58 -14.10
CA ALA A 25 32.51 31.83 -13.31
C ALA A 25 31.71 32.80 -12.44
N ALA A 26 30.38 32.84 -12.65
CA ALA A 26 29.48 33.62 -11.81
C ALA A 26 29.69 33.20 -10.35
N ALA A 27 29.61 34.14 -9.41
CA ALA A 27 29.66 33.81 -7.99
C ALA A 27 28.57 32.77 -7.68
N PRO A 28 28.86 31.74 -6.86
CA PRO A 28 27.90 30.68 -6.57
C PRO A 28 26.62 31.28 -5.97
N ARG A 29 25.46 30.84 -6.46
CA ARG A 29 24.15 31.32 -5.98
C ARG A 29 24.02 30.99 -4.47
N PRO A 30 23.56 31.94 -3.63
CA PRO A 30 23.40 31.67 -2.20
C PRO A 30 22.44 30.50 -1.95
N LEU A 31 22.73 29.70 -0.92
CA LEU A 31 21.89 28.59 -0.50
C LEU A 31 20.75 29.11 0.38
N THR A 32 19.53 29.17 -0.16
CA THR A 32 18.32 29.61 0.57
C THR A 32 17.13 28.71 0.24
N ASP A 33 16.08 28.73 1.06
CA ASP A 33 14.88 27.92 0.80
C ASP A 33 14.17 28.33 -0.49
N GLU A 34 14.20 29.62 -0.86
CA GLU A 34 13.65 30.09 -2.14
C GLU A 34 14.43 29.52 -3.33
N ALA A 35 15.76 29.48 -3.23
CA ALA A 35 16.60 28.92 -4.27
C ALA A 35 16.47 27.39 -4.37
N VAL A 36 16.30 26.69 -3.25
CA VAL A 36 15.98 25.25 -3.21
C VAL A 36 14.61 24.98 -3.85
N ALA A 37 13.59 25.79 -3.53
CA ALA A 37 12.26 25.67 -4.13
C ALA A 37 12.28 25.96 -5.64
N ALA A 38 13.06 26.94 -6.09
CA ALA A 38 13.24 27.24 -7.51
C ALA A 38 13.88 26.09 -8.29
N ASP A 39 14.89 25.41 -7.73
CA ASP A 39 15.51 24.25 -8.39
C ASP A 39 14.57 23.04 -8.43
N HIS A 40 13.81 22.82 -7.37
CA HIS A 40 12.75 21.80 -7.37
C HIS A 40 11.62 22.14 -8.36
N ALA A 41 11.25 23.41 -8.50
CA ALA A 41 10.26 23.86 -9.48
C ALA A 41 10.79 23.65 -10.90
N GLY A 42 12.06 23.97 -11.15
CA GLY A 42 12.75 23.67 -12.41
C GLY A 42 12.70 22.18 -12.77
N HIS A 43 12.91 21.30 -11.78
CA HIS A 43 12.76 19.86 -11.96
C HIS A 43 11.29 19.45 -12.21
N ALA A 44 10.36 20.01 -11.44
CA ALA A 44 8.95 19.64 -11.46
C ALA A 44 8.18 20.18 -12.68
N SER A 45 8.65 21.27 -13.30
CA SER A 45 8.06 21.90 -14.48
C SER A 45 7.81 20.93 -15.65
N ARG A 46 8.62 19.87 -15.78
CA ARG A 46 8.48 18.84 -16.81
C ARG A 46 7.28 17.91 -16.59
N HIS A 47 6.86 17.75 -15.34
CA HIS A 47 5.82 16.82 -14.90
C HIS A 47 5.06 17.36 -13.67
N PRO A 48 4.33 18.49 -13.79
CA PRO A 48 3.64 19.13 -12.67
C PRO A 48 2.54 18.25 -12.05
N ASP A 49 1.96 17.35 -12.84
CA ASP A 49 0.99 16.35 -12.39
C ASP A 49 1.58 15.40 -11.34
N ARG A 50 2.86 15.01 -11.48
CA ARG A 50 3.56 14.18 -10.49
C ARG A 50 3.77 14.93 -9.19
N LEU A 51 4.09 16.23 -9.26
CA LEU A 51 4.24 17.09 -8.08
C LEU A 51 2.92 17.14 -7.31
N VAL A 52 1.82 17.49 -7.99
CA VAL A 52 0.48 17.60 -7.40
C VAL A 52 0.05 16.29 -6.73
N ALA A 53 0.19 15.15 -7.42
CA ALA A 53 -0.17 13.86 -6.87
C ALA A 53 0.67 13.50 -5.63
N THR A 54 1.96 13.84 -5.64
CA THR A 54 2.86 13.60 -4.50
C THR A 54 2.51 14.49 -3.32
N LEU A 55 2.25 15.78 -3.52
CA LEU A 55 1.84 16.71 -2.45
C LEU A 55 0.53 16.31 -1.78
N LEU A 56 -0.43 15.80 -2.56
CA LEU A 56 -1.70 15.30 -2.02
C LEU A 56 -1.52 14.01 -1.21
N ARG A 57 -0.66 13.10 -1.68
CA ARG A 57 -0.39 11.81 -1.02
C ARG A 57 0.41 11.96 0.28
N THR A 58 1.49 12.73 0.25
CA THR A 58 2.36 12.96 1.41
C THR A 58 1.80 14.02 2.35
N LYS A 59 0.80 14.78 1.89
CA LYS A 59 0.29 15.98 2.56
C LYS A 59 1.36 17.03 2.88
N SER A 60 2.47 17.07 2.14
CA SER A 60 3.55 18.01 2.41
C SER A 60 3.14 19.47 2.16
N VAL A 61 2.96 20.23 3.24
CA VAL A 61 2.58 21.66 3.19
C VAL A 61 3.76 22.51 2.69
N ALA A 62 4.98 22.24 3.17
CA ALA A 62 6.18 22.92 2.70
C ALA A 62 6.37 22.79 1.17
N GLY A 63 5.96 21.65 0.60
CA GLY A 63 6.01 21.41 -0.85
C GLY A 63 5.09 22.33 -1.67
N ARG A 64 4.12 23.04 -1.06
CA ARG A 64 3.33 24.08 -1.73
C ARG A 64 4.21 25.19 -2.30
N ALA A 65 5.37 25.48 -1.70
CA ALA A 65 6.29 26.51 -2.21
C ALA A 65 6.76 26.21 -3.64
N VAL A 66 7.03 24.94 -3.95
CA VAL A 66 7.43 24.50 -5.30
C VAL A 66 6.29 24.72 -6.30
N LEU A 67 5.05 24.38 -5.92
CA LEU A 67 3.89 24.54 -6.80
C LEU A 67 3.48 26.01 -6.94
N ALA A 68 3.68 26.84 -5.91
CA ALA A 68 3.41 28.28 -5.96
C ALA A 68 4.29 28.99 -6.99
N LEU A 69 5.59 28.67 -7.04
CA LEU A 69 6.51 29.20 -8.04
C LEU A 69 6.09 28.79 -9.46
N LEU A 70 5.64 27.55 -9.65
CA LEU A 70 5.14 27.08 -10.94
C LEU A 70 3.82 27.76 -11.34
N ALA A 71 2.95 28.08 -10.37
CA ALA A 71 1.63 28.63 -10.62
C ALA A 71 1.60 30.16 -10.81
N GLY A 72 2.47 30.91 -10.11
CA GLY A 72 2.47 32.38 -10.15
C GLY A 72 3.75 33.03 -10.69
N GLY A 73 4.80 32.25 -10.95
CA GLY A 73 6.09 32.74 -11.43
C GLY A 73 7.10 33.02 -10.32
N GLU A 74 8.30 33.46 -10.71
CA GLU A 74 9.44 33.68 -9.81
C GLU A 74 9.09 34.63 -8.65
N GLY A 75 9.47 34.26 -7.43
CA GLY A 75 9.19 35.04 -6.22
C GLY A 75 7.79 34.83 -5.63
N THR A 76 6.92 34.04 -6.27
CA THR A 76 5.60 33.71 -5.73
C THR A 76 5.71 32.74 -4.55
N THR A 77 5.06 33.08 -3.45
CA THR A 77 5.02 32.28 -2.22
C THR A 77 3.63 31.69 -1.96
N PRO A 78 3.52 30.59 -1.20
CA PRO A 78 2.24 30.05 -0.73
C PRO A 78 1.37 31.10 -0.02
N ALA A 79 1.98 31.89 0.88
CA ALA A 79 1.28 32.91 1.66
C ALA A 79 0.62 33.97 0.76
N GLN A 80 1.29 34.39 -0.32
CA GLN A 80 0.72 35.34 -1.28
C GLN A 80 -0.49 34.76 -2.01
N LEU A 81 -0.41 33.51 -2.51
CA LEU A 81 -1.51 32.86 -3.21
C LEU A 81 -2.70 32.60 -2.29
N GLU A 82 -2.45 32.11 -1.08
CA GLU A 82 -3.49 31.75 -0.14
C GLU A 82 -4.18 33.00 0.43
N ASP A 83 -3.45 34.10 0.67
CA ASP A 83 -4.04 35.38 1.03
C ASP A 83 -4.88 35.98 -0.10
N LEU A 84 -4.36 35.96 -1.33
CA LEU A 84 -5.08 36.41 -2.52
C LEU A 84 -6.40 35.64 -2.69
N GLY A 85 -6.35 34.32 -2.58
CA GLY A 85 -7.53 33.46 -2.62
C GLY A 85 -8.57 33.83 -1.56
N ARG A 86 -8.15 33.98 -0.29
CA ARG A 86 -9.09 34.33 0.80
C ARG A 86 -9.75 35.69 0.57
N ARG A 87 -9.00 36.70 0.14
CA ARG A 87 -9.55 38.04 -0.16
C ARG A 87 -10.55 38.01 -1.32
N ILE A 88 -10.30 37.19 -2.34
CA ILE A 88 -11.23 37.01 -3.46
C ILE A 88 -12.51 36.34 -3.01
N ASP A 89 -12.40 35.27 -2.23
CA ASP A 89 -13.56 34.52 -1.75
C ASP A 89 -14.38 35.29 -0.70
N ALA A 90 -13.74 36.10 0.14
CA ALA A 90 -14.41 37.03 1.06
C ALA A 90 -15.14 38.18 0.35
N GLY A 91 -14.86 38.42 -0.93
CA GLY A 91 -15.39 39.55 -1.70
C GLY A 91 -14.67 40.88 -1.46
N ASP A 92 -13.58 40.88 -0.70
CA ASP A 92 -12.73 42.06 -0.45
C ASP A 92 -11.98 42.51 -1.71
N LEU A 93 -11.77 41.58 -2.65
CA LEU A 93 -11.09 41.83 -3.92
C LEU A 93 -11.80 41.05 -5.04
N PRO A 94 -12.48 41.71 -6.00
CA PRO A 94 -13.07 41.03 -7.14
C PRO A 94 -12.02 40.27 -7.96
N ALA A 95 -12.35 39.05 -8.41
CA ALA A 95 -11.39 38.20 -9.15
C ALA A 95 -10.96 38.80 -10.51
N ASP A 96 -11.77 39.69 -11.08
CA ASP A 96 -11.55 40.42 -12.33
C ASP A 96 -10.93 41.81 -12.14
N ALA A 97 -10.69 42.22 -10.89
CA ALA A 97 -10.01 43.47 -10.61
C ALA A 97 -8.57 43.44 -11.16
N PRO A 98 -8.04 44.56 -11.68
CA PRO A 98 -6.64 44.66 -12.08
C PRO A 98 -5.67 44.31 -10.95
N GLU A 99 -6.02 44.63 -9.70
CA GLU A 99 -5.22 44.28 -8.53
C GLU A 99 -5.17 42.77 -8.27
N ALA A 100 -6.18 41.99 -8.70
CA ALA A 100 -6.21 40.53 -8.58
C ALA A 100 -5.50 39.85 -9.76
N THR A 101 -5.83 40.28 -10.99
CA THR A 101 -5.30 39.69 -12.22
C THR A 101 -3.82 40.03 -12.45
N GLY A 102 -3.35 41.17 -11.93
CA GLY A 102 -1.94 41.58 -11.93
C GLY A 102 -1.20 41.29 -10.63
N ALA A 103 -1.79 40.53 -9.69
CA ALA A 103 -1.17 40.24 -8.39
C ALA A 103 0.06 39.32 -8.48
N LEU A 104 0.13 38.50 -9.53
CA LEU A 104 1.14 37.47 -9.73
C LEU A 104 2.05 37.85 -10.91
N PRO A 105 3.37 37.63 -10.82
CA PRO A 105 4.31 37.96 -11.90
C PRO A 105 4.01 37.30 -13.25
N ASP A 106 3.73 35.99 -13.25
CA ASP A 106 3.46 35.20 -14.45
C ASP A 106 2.49 34.05 -14.12
N PRO A 107 1.18 34.34 -13.97
CA PRO A 107 0.22 33.33 -13.55
C PRO A 107 -0.09 32.33 -14.66
N ASP A 108 0.06 31.03 -14.36
CA ASP A 108 -0.48 29.94 -15.18
C ASP A 108 -1.83 29.49 -14.59
N PRO A 109 -2.97 29.76 -15.27
CA PRO A 109 -4.29 29.42 -14.73
C PRO A 109 -4.51 27.91 -14.50
N ALA A 110 -3.89 27.04 -15.29
CA ALA A 110 -4.02 25.59 -15.14
C ALA A 110 -3.26 25.10 -13.91
N LEU A 111 -2.07 25.65 -13.63
CA LEU A 111 -1.30 25.34 -12.44
C LEU A 111 -1.88 26.00 -11.18
N LEU A 112 -2.44 27.20 -11.31
CA LEU A 112 -3.18 27.87 -10.23
C LEU A 112 -4.40 27.05 -9.77
N THR A 113 -5.10 26.44 -10.73
CA THR A 113 -6.16 25.47 -10.47
C THR A 113 -5.64 24.26 -9.69
N GLN A 114 -4.50 23.70 -10.08
CA GLN A 114 -3.92 22.56 -9.35
C GLN A 114 -3.45 22.96 -7.96
N TYR A 115 -2.91 24.17 -7.78
CA TYR A 115 -2.59 24.72 -6.46
C TYR A 115 -3.83 24.81 -5.58
N ALA A 116 -4.93 25.40 -6.09
CA ALA A 116 -6.21 25.46 -5.40
C ALA A 116 -6.72 24.06 -4.99
N ARG A 117 -6.58 23.07 -5.88
CA ARG A 117 -6.91 21.67 -5.59
C ARG A 117 -6.04 21.07 -4.48
N VAL A 118 -4.73 21.33 -4.47
CA VAL A 118 -3.83 20.87 -3.40
C VAL A 118 -4.26 21.48 -2.07
N VAL A 119 -4.41 22.80 -1.99
CA VAL A 119 -4.83 23.50 -0.78
C VAL A 119 -6.16 22.96 -0.25
N ALA A 120 -7.17 22.82 -1.11
CA ALA A 120 -8.50 22.35 -0.74
C ALA A 120 -8.57 20.93 -0.14
N LEU A 121 -7.66 20.04 -0.53
CA LEU A 121 -7.70 18.62 -0.18
C LEU A 121 -6.66 18.24 0.87
N GLN A 122 -5.53 18.95 0.93
CA GLN A 122 -4.36 18.52 1.69
C GLN A 122 -4.59 18.50 3.21
N LEU A 123 -4.91 19.67 3.78
CA LEU A 123 -5.33 19.79 5.19
C LEU A 123 -6.82 20.11 5.31
N ALA A 124 -7.38 20.82 4.31
CA ALA A 124 -8.78 21.16 4.20
C ALA A 124 -9.35 21.93 5.40
N THR A 125 -8.52 22.81 6.00
CA THR A 125 -8.96 23.78 7.01
C THR A 125 -9.97 24.77 6.41
N PRO A 126 -10.81 25.45 7.22
CA PRO A 126 -11.70 26.50 6.70
C PRO A 126 -10.97 27.57 5.89
N GLU A 127 -9.77 27.95 6.33
CA GLU A 127 -8.88 28.91 5.65
C GLU A 127 -8.39 28.37 4.31
N ASP A 128 -7.95 27.10 4.26
CA ASP A 128 -7.56 26.44 3.00
C ASP A 128 -8.74 26.40 2.00
N VAL A 129 -9.95 26.07 2.48
CA VAL A 129 -11.14 26.01 1.63
C VAL A 129 -11.46 27.40 1.06
N SER A 130 -11.39 28.46 1.87
CA SER A 130 -11.59 29.83 1.41
C SER A 130 -10.53 30.25 0.39
N ALA A 131 -9.25 29.99 0.68
CA ALA A 131 -8.14 30.24 -0.26
C ALA A 131 -8.36 29.54 -1.60
N ALA A 132 -8.68 28.24 -1.59
CA ALA A 132 -8.89 27.46 -2.79
C ALA A 132 -10.09 27.97 -3.61
N LEU A 133 -11.21 28.32 -2.98
CA LEU A 133 -12.40 28.83 -3.66
C LEU A 133 -12.14 30.15 -4.39
N GLY A 134 -11.36 31.06 -3.79
CA GLY A 134 -10.98 32.30 -4.46
C GLY A 134 -9.95 32.08 -5.57
N LEU A 135 -9.01 31.15 -5.39
CA LEU A 135 -8.05 30.79 -6.43
C LEU A 135 -8.71 30.09 -7.63
N PHE A 136 -9.76 29.28 -7.42
CA PHE A 136 -10.57 28.76 -8.53
C PHE A 136 -11.27 29.89 -9.29
N SER A 137 -11.85 30.87 -8.59
CA SER A 137 -12.43 32.05 -9.23
C SER A 137 -11.39 32.85 -10.03
N LEU A 138 -10.19 33.08 -9.49
CA LEU A 138 -9.12 33.80 -10.17
C LEU A 138 -8.63 33.06 -11.42
N ALA A 139 -8.34 31.76 -11.30
CA ALA A 139 -7.90 30.93 -12.42
C ALA A 139 -8.94 30.91 -13.55
N HIS A 140 -10.22 30.87 -13.19
CA HIS A 140 -11.33 30.95 -14.13
C HIS A 140 -11.37 32.29 -14.86
N THR A 141 -11.18 33.41 -14.15
CA THR A 141 -11.11 34.75 -14.74
C THR A 141 -9.91 34.89 -15.69
N LEU A 142 -8.72 34.50 -15.26
CA LEU A 142 -7.48 34.56 -16.07
C LEU A 142 -7.54 33.69 -17.33
N SER A 143 -8.44 32.71 -17.36
CA SER A 143 -8.64 31.83 -18.50
C SER A 143 -9.69 32.35 -19.50
N ASP A 144 -10.12 33.62 -19.38
CA ASP A 144 -11.25 34.20 -20.12
C ASP A 144 -12.56 33.43 -19.92
N GLY A 145 -12.75 32.90 -18.71
CA GLY A 145 -13.89 32.03 -18.38
C GLY A 145 -13.81 30.62 -18.97
N ARG A 146 -12.67 30.22 -19.56
CA ARG A 146 -12.40 28.81 -19.86
C ARG A 146 -12.10 28.07 -18.56
N HIS A 147 -12.60 26.85 -18.48
CA HIS A 147 -12.64 26.14 -17.23
C HIS A 147 -11.39 25.30 -16.96
N PRO A 148 -11.11 25.06 -15.67
CA PRO A 148 -10.09 24.12 -15.25
C PRO A 148 -10.36 22.69 -15.76
N ALA A 149 -9.37 21.80 -15.61
CA ALA A 149 -9.57 20.37 -15.82
C ALA A 149 -10.81 19.86 -15.05
N LYS A 150 -11.57 18.92 -15.64
CA LYS A 150 -12.88 18.45 -15.13
C LYS A 150 -12.89 18.16 -13.62
N ALA A 151 -11.88 17.43 -13.12
CA ALA A 151 -11.76 17.08 -11.70
C ALA A 151 -11.66 18.29 -10.75
N ALA A 152 -11.13 19.42 -11.21
CA ALA A 152 -11.06 20.65 -10.43
C ALA A 152 -12.38 21.44 -10.47
N ALA A 153 -13.11 21.41 -11.59
CA ALA A 153 -14.49 21.95 -11.63
C ALA A 153 -15.44 21.15 -10.72
N ASP A 154 -15.29 19.81 -10.73
CA ASP A 154 -16.01 18.93 -9.80
C ASP A 154 -15.71 19.31 -8.35
N LEU A 155 -14.42 19.40 -7.99
CA LEU A 155 -14.02 19.80 -6.64
C LEU A 155 -14.54 21.21 -6.26
N TRP A 156 -14.49 22.16 -7.19
CA TRP A 156 -14.94 23.54 -6.93
C TRP A 156 -16.43 23.57 -6.58
N SER A 157 -17.29 22.91 -7.39
CA SER A 157 -18.72 22.82 -7.09
C SER A 157 -18.97 22.05 -5.79
N GLN A 158 -18.28 20.93 -5.55
CA GLN A 158 -18.39 20.16 -4.31
C GLN A 158 -18.05 20.99 -3.07
N LEU A 159 -17.01 21.82 -3.10
CA LEU A 159 -16.61 22.68 -1.98
C LEU A 159 -17.66 23.76 -1.70
N LEU A 160 -18.17 24.42 -2.74
CA LEU A 160 -19.24 25.43 -2.61
C LEU A 160 -20.50 24.81 -2.03
N VAL A 161 -20.90 23.63 -2.52
CA VAL A 161 -22.02 22.87 -1.98
C VAL A 161 -21.77 22.57 -0.52
N VAL A 162 -20.61 22.03 -0.14
CA VAL A 162 -20.37 21.62 1.25
C VAL A 162 -20.24 22.79 2.22
N ARG A 163 -19.62 23.91 1.83
CA ARG A 163 -19.35 25.04 2.71
C ARG A 163 -20.57 25.90 3.03
N GLN A 164 -21.39 26.21 2.02
CA GLN A 164 -22.65 26.95 2.19
C GLN A 164 -22.53 28.39 2.71
N ALA A 165 -21.45 29.10 2.38
CA ALA A 165 -21.40 30.54 2.66
C ALA A 165 -22.44 31.30 1.79
N PRO A 166 -22.88 32.51 2.20
CA PRO A 166 -23.76 33.33 1.38
C PRO A 166 -23.24 33.48 -0.06
N GLY A 167 -24.08 33.15 -1.05
CA GLY A 167 -23.72 33.18 -2.47
C GLY A 167 -23.10 31.88 -3.02
N ASP A 168 -22.68 30.93 -2.18
CA ASP A 168 -22.07 29.68 -2.64
C ASP A 168 -23.02 28.85 -3.52
N ALA A 169 -24.31 28.83 -3.20
CA ALA A 169 -25.30 28.11 -3.99
C ALA A 169 -25.41 28.63 -5.44
N GLU A 170 -25.36 29.95 -5.63
CA GLU A 170 -25.41 30.58 -6.96
C GLU A 170 -24.10 30.35 -7.73
N ARG A 171 -22.96 30.47 -7.04
CA ARG A 171 -21.64 30.12 -7.59
C ARG A 171 -21.59 28.66 -8.03
N ALA A 172 -22.09 27.73 -7.21
CA ALA A 172 -22.12 26.31 -7.51
C ALA A 172 -23.00 26.02 -8.74
N ARG A 173 -24.21 26.59 -8.83
CA ARG A 173 -25.06 26.48 -10.03
C ARG A 173 -24.34 26.99 -11.27
N THR A 174 -23.68 28.14 -11.17
CA THR A 174 -22.91 28.70 -12.28
C THR A 174 -21.81 27.75 -12.76
N VAL A 175 -21.11 27.07 -11.84
CA VAL A 175 -20.08 26.08 -12.20
C VAL A 175 -20.71 24.86 -12.88
N ILE A 176 -21.83 24.36 -12.36
CA ILE A 176 -22.55 23.17 -12.85
C ILE A 176 -23.17 23.42 -14.24
N GLU A 177 -23.94 24.51 -14.42
CA GLU A 177 -24.67 24.84 -15.65
C GLU A 177 -23.76 25.03 -16.86
N ARG A 178 -22.50 25.40 -16.63
CA ARG A 178 -21.48 25.54 -17.69
C ARG A 178 -20.96 24.19 -18.21
N GLY A 179 -21.26 23.07 -17.55
CA GLY A 179 -21.01 21.72 -18.06
C GLY A 179 -19.53 21.31 -18.14
N THR A 180 -18.68 21.84 -17.26
CA THR A 180 -17.21 21.67 -17.34
C THR A 180 -16.64 20.61 -16.41
N GLY A 181 -17.44 20.18 -15.43
CA GLY A 181 -17.17 19.01 -14.61
C GLY A 181 -17.44 17.69 -15.33
N THR A 182 -17.32 16.60 -14.59
CA THR A 182 -17.88 15.31 -15.01
C THR A 182 -19.38 15.28 -14.70
N PRO A 183 -20.22 14.61 -15.54
CA PRO A 183 -21.67 14.63 -15.37
C PRO A 183 -22.14 14.20 -13.97
N GLU A 184 -21.66 13.05 -13.48
CA GLU A 184 -22.13 12.49 -12.20
C GLU A 184 -21.83 13.41 -10.99
N PRO A 185 -20.60 13.85 -10.68
CA PRO A 185 -20.35 14.79 -9.59
C PRO A 185 -21.11 16.12 -9.68
N SER A 186 -21.31 16.64 -10.89
CA SER A 186 -22.06 17.88 -11.12
C SER A 186 -23.55 17.68 -10.81
N GLU A 187 -24.13 16.56 -11.24
CA GLU A 187 -25.51 16.18 -10.95
C GLU A 187 -25.73 15.97 -9.44
N LEU A 188 -24.80 15.31 -8.74
CA LEU A 188 -24.89 15.11 -7.29
C LEU A 188 -24.80 16.42 -6.51
N SER A 189 -23.91 17.32 -6.95
CA SER A 189 -23.82 18.67 -6.40
C SER A 189 -25.13 19.44 -6.60
N ALA A 190 -25.77 19.29 -7.77
CA ALA A 190 -27.07 19.90 -8.04
C ALA A 190 -28.20 19.34 -7.16
N ILE A 191 -28.22 18.02 -6.93
CA ILE A 191 -29.17 17.36 -6.02
C ILE A 191 -29.00 17.92 -4.60
N ASP A 192 -27.77 18.00 -4.09
CA ASP A 192 -27.53 18.52 -2.74
C ASP A 192 -27.85 20.01 -2.59
N LEU A 193 -27.73 20.82 -3.65
CA LEU A 193 -28.20 22.21 -3.64
C LEU A 193 -29.72 22.34 -3.46
N LEU A 194 -30.49 21.30 -3.77
CA LEU A 194 -31.93 21.24 -3.53
C LEU A 194 -32.28 20.62 -2.18
N ASN A 195 -31.34 19.95 -1.50
CA ASN A 195 -31.61 19.19 -0.28
C ASN A 195 -32.11 20.11 0.85
N PRO A 196 -33.39 19.98 1.25
CA PRO A 196 -34.02 20.88 2.19
C PRO A 196 -33.82 20.45 3.66
N TRP A 197 -33.17 19.31 3.90
CA TRP A 197 -32.82 18.80 5.23
C TRP A 197 -31.52 19.38 5.79
N ARG A 198 -30.89 20.31 5.07
CA ARG A 198 -29.61 20.91 5.44
C ARG A 198 -29.83 22.08 6.38
N THR A 199 -29.07 22.17 7.47
CA THR A 199 -29.04 23.40 8.28
C THR A 199 -28.29 24.52 7.55
N ALA A 200 -28.69 25.77 7.79
CA ALA A 200 -28.09 26.95 7.16
C ALA A 200 -26.60 27.15 7.49
N ASP A 201 -26.11 26.56 8.59
CA ASP A 201 -24.71 26.56 9.02
C ASP A 201 -23.97 25.26 8.65
N GLY A 202 -24.65 24.31 8.00
CA GLY A 202 -24.10 23.00 7.63
C GLY A 202 -23.70 22.09 8.81
N SER A 203 -24.09 22.43 10.04
CA SER A 203 -23.70 21.72 11.27
C SER A 203 -24.49 20.43 11.54
N GLY A 204 -25.55 20.14 10.78
CA GLY A 204 -26.30 18.90 10.93
C GLY A 204 -27.61 18.84 10.16
N VAL A 205 -28.53 18.04 10.71
CA VAL A 205 -29.88 17.82 10.18
C VAL A 205 -30.80 18.98 10.56
N GLY A 206 -31.38 19.64 9.56
CA GLY A 206 -32.35 20.72 9.72
C GLY A 206 -33.71 20.24 10.23
N ALA A 207 -34.57 21.19 10.60
CA ALA A 207 -35.97 20.88 10.91
C ALA A 207 -36.67 20.24 9.71
N ARG A 208 -37.75 19.49 9.95
CA ARG A 208 -38.55 18.85 8.88
C ARG A 208 -38.93 19.92 7.83
N PRO A 209 -38.54 19.73 6.56
CA PRO A 209 -38.71 20.75 5.54
C PRO A 209 -40.17 20.90 5.10
N GLU A 210 -40.46 22.01 4.44
CA GLU A 210 -41.75 22.26 3.79
C GLU A 210 -42.03 21.17 2.73
N PRO A 211 -43.23 20.56 2.70
CA PRO A 211 -43.53 19.42 1.81
C PRO A 211 -43.20 19.65 0.34
N ALA A 212 -43.43 20.85 -0.20
CA ALA A 212 -43.16 21.13 -1.61
C ALA A 212 -41.65 21.14 -1.94
N ALA A 213 -40.83 21.64 -1.02
CA ALA A 213 -39.38 21.64 -1.17
C ALA A 213 -38.81 20.22 -1.04
N HIS A 214 -39.37 19.43 -0.10
CA HIS A 214 -39.04 18.02 0.05
C HIS A 214 -39.32 17.22 -1.20
N GLU A 215 -40.54 17.30 -1.74
CA GLU A 215 -40.97 16.53 -2.90
C GLU A 215 -40.09 16.81 -4.12
N ARG A 216 -39.81 18.09 -4.40
CA ARG A 216 -38.96 18.49 -5.53
C ARG A 216 -37.55 17.90 -5.44
N TRP A 217 -36.94 17.94 -4.26
CA TRP A 217 -35.63 17.36 -4.05
C TRP A 217 -35.66 15.83 -4.07
N TRP A 218 -36.67 15.22 -3.47
CA TRP A 218 -36.79 13.78 -3.36
C TRP A 218 -36.91 13.10 -4.72
N GLN A 219 -37.63 13.70 -5.67
CA GLN A 219 -37.72 13.18 -7.05
C GLN A 219 -36.34 13.06 -7.72
N GLU A 220 -35.47 14.07 -7.55
CA GLU A 220 -34.11 14.07 -8.10
C GLU A 220 -33.19 13.10 -7.36
N PHE A 221 -33.30 13.04 -6.03
CA PHE A 221 -32.49 12.15 -5.18
C PHE A 221 -32.85 10.68 -5.39
N SER A 222 -34.13 10.33 -5.25
CA SER A 222 -34.62 8.95 -5.37
C SER A 222 -34.46 8.40 -6.78
N GLY A 223 -34.51 9.23 -7.83
CA GLY A 223 -34.21 8.83 -9.21
C GLY A 223 -32.80 8.28 -9.42
N ARG A 224 -31.87 8.43 -8.45
CA ARG A 224 -30.53 7.84 -8.47
C ARG A 224 -30.45 6.50 -7.76
N LEU A 225 -31.38 6.22 -6.85
CA LEU A 225 -31.45 4.99 -6.09
C LEU A 225 -32.28 3.98 -6.90
N GLY A 226 -31.64 2.92 -7.37
CA GLY A 226 -32.35 1.91 -8.15
C GLY A 226 -33.01 2.44 -9.43
N ALA A 227 -32.37 3.38 -10.14
CA ALA A 227 -32.93 3.91 -11.40
C ALA A 227 -33.28 2.75 -12.37
N GLY A 228 -34.55 2.66 -12.78
CA GLY A 228 -35.06 1.60 -13.67
C GLY A 228 -35.55 0.33 -12.95
N LEU A 229 -35.54 0.30 -11.62
CA LEU A 229 -35.99 -0.81 -10.78
C LEU A 229 -37.48 -0.72 -10.43
N GLY A 230 -38.06 -1.84 -9.98
CA GLY A 230 -39.49 -1.96 -9.68
C GLY A 230 -39.87 -1.47 -8.28
N ALA A 231 -38.93 -1.50 -7.34
CA ALA A 231 -39.07 -0.90 -6.02
C ALA A 231 -38.69 0.58 -6.00
N THR A 232 -39.33 1.35 -5.12
CA THR A 232 -39.09 2.77 -4.88
C THR A 232 -38.63 3.00 -3.44
N VAL A 233 -38.07 4.19 -3.20
CA VAL A 233 -37.61 4.60 -1.87
C VAL A 233 -38.32 5.90 -1.46
N ARG A 234 -38.75 5.98 -0.21
CA ARG A 234 -39.31 7.19 0.40
C ARG A 234 -38.77 7.43 1.80
N LEU A 235 -39.07 8.60 2.37
CA LEU A 235 -38.91 8.86 3.80
C LEU A 235 -40.22 8.60 4.53
N GLY A 236 -40.17 7.76 5.57
CA GLY A 236 -41.28 7.45 6.45
C GLY A 236 -41.25 8.17 7.80
N ASP A 237 -42.36 8.06 8.53
CA ASP A 237 -42.47 8.38 9.94
C ASP A 237 -42.38 7.09 10.80
N VAL A 238 -42.37 7.21 12.14
CA VAL A 238 -42.14 6.05 13.03
C VAL A 238 -43.15 4.95 12.74
N ASP A 239 -44.41 5.34 12.55
CA ASP A 239 -45.52 4.41 12.37
C ASP A 239 -45.47 3.70 11.00
N ASP A 240 -44.67 4.19 10.03
CA ASP A 240 -44.33 3.45 8.81
C ASP A 240 -43.27 2.37 9.08
N LEU A 241 -42.39 2.62 10.04
CA LEU A 241 -41.17 1.84 10.28
C LEU A 241 -41.38 0.77 11.34
N PHE A 242 -42.04 1.10 12.44
CA PHE A 242 -42.17 0.27 13.63
C PHE A 242 -43.52 0.45 14.32
N ASP A 243 -44.04 -0.62 14.91
CA ASP A 243 -45.13 -0.53 15.87
C ASP A 243 -44.60 0.07 17.20
N ARG A 244 -45.24 1.14 17.69
CA ARG A 244 -44.79 1.83 18.90
C ARG A 244 -44.92 0.99 20.17
N ALA A 245 -45.91 0.10 20.25
CA ALA A 245 -46.06 -0.80 21.38
C ALA A 245 -44.97 -1.89 21.34
N TRP A 246 -44.60 -2.36 20.13
CA TRP A 246 -43.47 -3.26 19.95
C TRP A 246 -42.14 -2.62 20.39
N LEU A 247 -41.90 -1.36 20.00
CA LEU A 247 -40.71 -0.60 20.45
C LEU A 247 -40.67 -0.45 21.97
N ALA A 248 -41.79 -0.02 22.57
CA ALA A 248 -41.90 0.13 24.01
C ALA A 248 -41.69 -1.20 24.76
N GLY A 249 -42.16 -2.32 24.18
CA GLY A 249 -41.95 -3.67 24.71
C GLY A 249 -40.46 -4.07 24.80
N HIS A 250 -39.63 -3.51 23.91
CA HIS A 250 -38.19 -3.68 23.90
C HIS A 250 -37.43 -2.58 24.65
N GLY A 251 -38.14 -1.66 25.33
CA GLY A 251 -37.52 -0.52 26.01
C GLY A 251 -36.91 0.51 25.06
N LEU A 252 -37.32 0.52 23.79
CA LEU A 252 -36.85 1.44 22.77
C LEU A 252 -37.83 2.62 22.61
N ASP A 253 -37.28 3.81 22.43
CA ASP A 253 -38.07 5.03 22.21
C ASP A 253 -38.12 5.35 20.71
N ALA A 254 -39.33 5.56 20.20
CA ALA A 254 -39.62 5.98 18.83
C ALA A 254 -38.86 7.25 18.42
N ASP A 255 -38.75 8.22 19.33
CA ASP A 255 -38.08 9.50 19.05
C ASP A 255 -36.56 9.35 19.03
N SER A 256 -36.03 8.27 19.63
CA SER A 256 -34.60 7.93 19.58
C SER A 256 -34.17 7.25 18.28
N LEU A 257 -35.13 6.74 17.49
CA LEU A 257 -34.89 6.01 16.24
C LEU A 257 -34.86 6.91 15.01
N LEU A 258 -35.74 7.90 14.90
CA LEU A 258 -35.84 8.77 13.71
C LEU A 258 -35.13 10.12 13.88
N ARG A 259 -33.88 10.07 14.33
CA ARG A 259 -33.07 11.27 14.60
C ARG A 259 -32.77 12.06 13.34
N THR A 260 -32.64 11.36 12.21
CA THR A 260 -32.14 11.92 10.95
C THR A 260 -33.01 11.49 9.77
N PRO A 261 -33.00 12.19 8.63
CA PRO A 261 -33.69 11.72 7.43
C PRO A 261 -33.12 10.40 6.89
N PHE A 262 -31.86 10.06 7.16
CA PHE A 262 -31.33 8.73 6.88
C PHE A 262 -32.08 7.64 7.64
N ASP A 263 -32.35 7.85 8.93
CA ASP A 263 -33.08 6.88 9.76
C ASP A 263 -34.55 6.68 9.32
N ARG A 264 -35.05 7.50 8.38
CA ARG A 264 -36.41 7.47 7.86
C ARG A 264 -36.55 6.69 6.56
N LEU A 265 -35.49 6.09 6.03
CA LEU A 265 -35.51 5.41 4.74
C LEU A 265 -36.43 4.17 4.76
N VAL A 266 -37.40 4.17 3.85
CA VAL A 266 -38.34 3.05 3.63
C VAL A 266 -38.29 2.66 2.16
N GLY A 267 -38.07 1.37 1.90
CA GLY A 267 -38.27 0.78 0.58
C GLY A 267 -39.70 0.29 0.41
N GLU A 268 -40.31 0.55 -0.74
CA GLU A 268 -41.68 0.15 -1.07
C GLU A 268 -41.77 -0.39 -2.50
N GLY A 269 -42.82 -1.18 -2.77
CA GLY A 269 -42.99 -1.79 -4.08
C GLY A 269 -42.02 -2.95 -4.31
N GLY A 270 -41.71 -3.21 -5.59
CA GLY A 270 -41.00 -4.42 -6.00
C GLY A 270 -41.91 -5.66 -5.99
N THR A 271 -41.67 -6.59 -6.92
CA THR A 271 -42.42 -7.85 -6.95
C THR A 271 -41.67 -8.88 -6.13
N PRO A 272 -42.28 -9.49 -5.09
CA PRO A 272 -41.64 -10.58 -4.36
C PRO A 272 -41.21 -11.69 -5.31
N VAL A 273 -39.94 -12.07 -5.23
CA VAL A 273 -39.35 -13.17 -5.97
C VAL A 273 -39.20 -14.35 -5.02
N ASP A 274 -40.06 -15.34 -5.19
CA ASP A 274 -39.96 -16.63 -4.52
C ASP A 274 -39.10 -17.58 -5.35
N HIS A 275 -37.95 -17.97 -4.82
CA HIS A 275 -36.99 -18.81 -5.50
C HIS A 275 -36.21 -19.67 -4.48
N PRO A 276 -35.85 -20.92 -4.81
CA PRO A 276 -35.19 -21.83 -3.86
C PRO A 276 -33.76 -21.43 -3.48
N PHE A 277 -33.11 -20.57 -4.26
CA PHE A 277 -31.76 -20.08 -3.95
C PHE A 277 -31.84 -19.11 -2.76
N ARG A 278 -31.22 -19.47 -1.63
CA ARG A 278 -31.28 -18.71 -0.36
C ARG A 278 -30.02 -17.88 -0.18
N VAL A 279 -30.12 -16.66 0.35
CA VAL A 279 -28.95 -15.81 0.65
C VAL A 279 -28.79 -15.63 2.17
N THR A 280 -27.60 -15.87 2.70
CA THR A 280 -27.21 -15.45 4.05
C THR A 280 -26.65 -14.04 3.98
N VAL A 281 -27.35 -13.11 4.59
CA VAL A 281 -26.84 -11.77 4.85
C VAL A 281 -26.06 -11.80 6.16
N ILE A 282 -24.85 -11.26 6.13
CA ILE A 282 -23.95 -11.19 7.28
C ILE A 282 -23.88 -9.74 7.73
N MET A 283 -24.10 -9.50 9.02
CA MET A 283 -23.98 -8.18 9.64
C MET A 283 -23.15 -8.29 10.91
N SER A 284 -22.05 -7.56 10.99
CA SER A 284 -21.25 -7.46 12.23
C SER A 284 -21.65 -6.22 13.01
N ALA A 285 -21.88 -6.36 14.32
CA ALA A 285 -22.24 -5.25 15.20
C ALA A 285 -21.29 -5.15 16.40
N PHE A 286 -20.93 -3.93 16.82
CA PHE A 286 -20.17 -3.68 18.04
C PHE A 286 -20.68 -2.41 18.73
N ASN A 287 -21.14 -2.55 19.98
CA ASN A 287 -21.96 -1.59 20.71
C ASN A 287 -23.11 -1.01 19.87
N PRO A 288 -23.99 -1.86 19.30
CA PRO A 288 -25.11 -1.37 18.50
C PRO A 288 -26.05 -0.50 19.33
N GLY A 289 -26.41 0.67 18.77
CA GLY A 289 -27.55 1.47 19.18
C GLY A 289 -28.79 1.18 18.33
N PRO A 290 -29.90 1.90 18.57
CA PRO A 290 -31.19 1.66 17.88
C PRO A 290 -31.11 1.75 16.35
N GLU A 291 -30.16 2.52 15.82
CA GLU A 291 -29.93 2.69 14.37
C GLU A 291 -29.70 1.37 13.61
N VAL A 292 -29.20 0.31 14.25
CA VAL A 292 -29.03 -1.00 13.61
C VAL A 292 -30.34 -1.61 13.10
N LEU A 293 -31.47 -1.24 13.72
CA LEU A 293 -32.80 -1.70 13.29
C LEU A 293 -33.13 -1.21 11.88
N LEU A 294 -32.57 -0.08 11.43
CA LEU A 294 -32.74 0.42 10.06
C LEU A 294 -32.10 -0.55 9.05
N ALA A 295 -30.86 -0.96 9.31
CA ALA A 295 -30.13 -1.90 8.47
C ALA A 295 -30.86 -3.25 8.41
N ALA A 296 -31.24 -3.80 9.57
CA ALA A 296 -31.98 -5.06 9.66
C ALA A 296 -33.34 -4.99 8.95
N ARG A 297 -34.11 -3.91 9.14
CA ARG A 297 -35.40 -3.70 8.46
C ARG A 297 -35.25 -3.59 6.95
N SER A 298 -34.16 -3.03 6.45
CA SER A 298 -33.90 -2.98 5.00
C SER A 298 -33.76 -4.38 4.36
N MET A 299 -33.38 -5.40 5.14
CA MET A 299 -33.40 -6.81 4.74
C MET A 299 -34.82 -7.39 4.74
N VAL A 300 -35.65 -7.02 5.71
CA VAL A 300 -37.06 -7.42 5.75
C VAL A 300 -37.81 -6.99 4.47
N SER A 301 -37.46 -5.82 3.92
CA SER A 301 -38.06 -5.27 2.70
C SER A 301 -37.50 -5.82 1.38
N GLN A 302 -36.64 -6.85 1.38
CA GLN A 302 -36.05 -7.33 0.13
C GLN A 302 -37.07 -8.01 -0.79
N THR A 303 -36.96 -7.82 -2.11
CA THR A 303 -37.80 -8.49 -3.12
C THR A 303 -37.50 -9.96 -3.21
N TRP A 304 -36.23 -10.35 -3.13
CA TRP A 304 -35.83 -11.75 -2.96
C TRP A 304 -36.31 -12.26 -1.61
N GLN A 305 -37.21 -13.26 -1.57
CA GLN A 305 -37.86 -13.66 -0.31
C GLN A 305 -37.09 -14.71 0.49
N ASN A 306 -36.23 -15.48 -0.18
CA ASN A 306 -35.51 -16.58 0.44
C ASN A 306 -34.13 -16.11 0.93
N TRP A 307 -34.07 -15.64 2.16
CA TRP A 307 -32.84 -15.19 2.80
C TRP A 307 -32.88 -15.46 4.31
N GLU A 308 -31.71 -15.32 4.94
CA GLU A 308 -31.55 -15.20 6.39
C GLU A 308 -30.58 -14.07 6.71
N LEU A 309 -30.68 -13.50 7.90
CA LEU A 309 -29.76 -12.48 8.39
C LEU A 309 -29.08 -12.97 9.66
N LEU A 310 -27.75 -13.06 9.62
CA LEU A 310 -26.92 -13.37 10.79
C LEU A 310 -26.29 -12.09 11.32
N VAL A 311 -26.81 -11.59 12.44
CA VAL A 311 -26.27 -10.43 13.15
C VAL A 311 -25.29 -10.92 14.22
N VAL A 312 -24.00 -10.66 14.02
CA VAL A 312 -22.94 -11.10 14.94
C VAL A 312 -22.50 -9.94 15.83
N ASP A 313 -22.90 -10.00 17.10
CA ASP A 313 -22.45 -9.11 18.17
C ASP A 313 -21.00 -9.45 18.57
N ASP A 314 -20.07 -8.52 18.33
CA ASP A 314 -18.63 -8.65 18.56
C ASP A 314 -18.23 -8.44 20.02
N ALA A 315 -18.91 -9.15 20.92
CA ALA A 315 -18.76 -9.04 22.37
C ALA A 315 -18.92 -7.60 22.87
N SER A 316 -20.02 -6.95 22.50
CA SER A 316 -20.31 -5.57 22.89
C SER A 316 -20.33 -5.42 24.42
N PRO A 317 -19.50 -4.55 25.03
CA PRO A 317 -19.52 -4.32 26.47
C PRO A 317 -20.80 -3.63 26.94
N ALA A 318 -21.42 -2.80 26.10
CA ALA A 318 -22.61 -2.01 26.45
C ALA A 318 -23.50 -1.72 25.22
N PRO A 319 -24.16 -2.73 24.64
CA PRO A 319 -25.20 -2.48 23.63
C PRO A 319 -26.38 -1.71 24.25
N THR A 320 -27.15 -1.00 23.43
CA THR A 320 -28.41 -0.40 23.90
C THR A 320 -29.33 -1.50 24.44
N PRO A 321 -29.90 -1.37 25.66
CA PRO A 321 -30.78 -2.39 26.21
C PRO A 321 -31.96 -2.71 25.28
N GLY A 322 -32.24 -4.00 25.09
CA GLY A 322 -33.36 -4.47 24.27
C GLY A 322 -33.11 -4.41 22.76
N VAL A 323 -32.01 -3.82 22.27
CA VAL A 323 -31.79 -3.66 20.83
C VAL A 323 -31.51 -4.97 20.11
N LEU A 324 -30.75 -5.88 20.73
CA LEU A 324 -30.42 -7.17 20.13
C LEU A 324 -31.67 -8.07 20.09
N GLU A 325 -32.45 -8.04 21.15
CA GLU A 325 -33.74 -8.73 21.23
C GLU A 325 -34.71 -8.18 20.17
N ALA A 326 -34.79 -6.85 20.05
CA ALA A 326 -35.60 -6.19 19.03
C ALA A 326 -35.19 -6.60 17.61
N ILE A 327 -33.89 -6.68 17.29
CA ILE A 327 -33.41 -7.14 15.98
C ILE A 327 -33.91 -8.56 15.67
N GLU A 328 -33.82 -9.48 16.64
CA GLU A 328 -34.23 -10.87 16.46
C GLU A 328 -35.77 -10.99 16.34
N ASP A 329 -36.52 -10.16 17.07
CA ASP A 329 -37.98 -10.11 17.03
C ASP A 329 -38.56 -9.40 15.79
N LEU A 330 -37.72 -8.74 14.96
CA LEU A 330 -38.18 -8.04 13.74
C LEU A 330 -38.72 -9.01 12.67
N ASP A 331 -38.05 -10.14 12.46
CA ASP A 331 -38.41 -11.13 11.45
C ASP A 331 -37.80 -12.50 11.83
N PRO A 332 -38.55 -13.61 11.72
CA PRO A 332 -38.07 -14.94 12.11
C PRO A 332 -36.86 -15.45 11.32
N ARG A 333 -36.52 -14.81 10.19
CA ARG A 333 -35.31 -15.12 9.40
C ARG A 333 -34.04 -14.45 9.95
N ILE A 334 -34.16 -13.62 10.99
CA ILE A 334 -33.05 -12.91 11.62
C ILE A 334 -32.58 -13.71 12.84
N HIS A 335 -31.27 -13.87 12.97
CA HIS A 335 -30.66 -14.58 14.09
C HIS A 335 -29.49 -13.78 14.64
N VAL A 336 -29.49 -13.59 15.96
CA VAL A 336 -28.39 -12.89 16.65
C VAL A 336 -27.39 -13.92 17.19
N VAL A 337 -26.11 -13.63 16.99
CA VAL A 337 -24.98 -14.44 17.45
C VAL A 337 -24.08 -13.59 18.32
N ARG A 338 -23.97 -13.93 19.60
CA ARG A 338 -23.12 -13.20 20.54
C ARG A 338 -21.78 -13.89 20.71
N LYS A 339 -20.69 -13.18 20.42
CA LYS A 339 -19.34 -13.67 20.66
C LYS A 339 -18.92 -13.47 22.11
N ALA A 340 -18.06 -14.36 22.60
CA ALA A 340 -17.47 -14.25 23.92
C ALA A 340 -16.33 -13.21 23.99
N VAL A 341 -15.62 -13.01 22.88
CA VAL A 341 -14.46 -12.13 22.79
C VAL A 341 -14.56 -11.25 21.55
N ASN A 342 -14.21 -9.98 21.71
CA ASN A 342 -14.11 -9.04 20.60
C ASN A 342 -12.98 -9.46 19.67
N GLY A 343 -13.26 -9.58 18.37
CA GLY A 343 -12.28 -9.98 17.37
C GLY A 343 -12.26 -9.10 16.12
N GLY A 344 -13.11 -8.08 16.04
CA GLY A 344 -13.27 -7.22 14.87
C GLY A 344 -14.19 -7.82 13.80
N THR A 345 -14.55 -6.96 12.84
CA THR A 345 -15.59 -7.23 11.82
C THR A 345 -15.33 -8.50 11.00
N TYR A 346 -14.11 -8.73 10.51
CA TYR A 346 -13.84 -9.90 9.66
C TYR A 346 -13.84 -11.22 10.43
N ARG A 347 -13.46 -11.22 11.71
CA ARG A 347 -13.66 -12.39 12.58
C ARG A 347 -15.15 -12.66 12.86
N CYS A 348 -15.97 -11.61 12.99
CA CYS A 348 -17.42 -11.74 13.06
C CYS A 348 -18.01 -12.31 11.76
N ARG A 349 -17.55 -11.80 10.60
CA ARG A 349 -17.98 -12.31 9.29
C ARG A 349 -17.60 -13.77 9.13
N ASN A 350 -16.39 -14.18 9.53
CA ASN A 350 -15.98 -15.59 9.52
C ASN A 350 -16.84 -16.45 10.47
N THR A 351 -17.22 -15.92 11.64
CA THR A 351 -18.18 -16.59 12.54
C THR A 351 -19.53 -16.80 11.85
N ALA A 352 -20.02 -15.81 11.10
CA ALA A 352 -21.26 -15.92 10.34
C ALA A 352 -21.14 -16.88 9.14
N ILE A 353 -20.03 -16.86 8.38
CA ILE A 353 -19.78 -17.80 7.27
C ILE A 353 -19.87 -19.24 7.75
N ARG A 354 -19.28 -19.55 8.91
CA ARG A 354 -19.37 -20.91 9.47
C ARG A 354 -20.83 -21.32 9.77
N ARG A 355 -21.69 -20.36 10.11
CA ARG A 355 -23.11 -20.55 10.47
C ARG A 355 -24.08 -20.40 9.29
N ALA A 356 -23.60 -19.95 8.14
CA ALA A 356 -24.43 -19.59 7.00
C ALA A 356 -25.08 -20.85 6.38
N THR A 357 -26.38 -20.76 6.10
CA THR A 357 -27.17 -21.77 5.39
C THR A 357 -27.54 -21.35 3.95
N GLY A 358 -27.12 -20.15 3.54
CA GLY A 358 -27.27 -19.54 2.22
C GLY A 358 -26.42 -20.18 1.12
N ASP A 359 -26.68 -19.80 -0.14
CA ASP A 359 -26.07 -20.34 -1.35
C ASP A 359 -24.73 -19.70 -1.73
N ALA A 360 -24.31 -18.48 -1.38
CA ALA A 360 -25.06 -17.27 -1.16
C ALA A 360 -24.67 -16.56 0.15
N ILE A 361 -23.46 -15.98 0.31
CA ILE A 361 -23.21 -14.98 1.37
C ILE A 361 -23.13 -13.58 0.78
N VAL A 362 -23.59 -12.57 1.52
CA VAL A 362 -23.37 -11.14 1.24
C VAL A 362 -23.25 -10.38 2.56
N VAL A 363 -22.50 -9.28 2.61
CA VAL A 363 -22.40 -8.46 3.82
C VAL A 363 -23.20 -7.16 3.66
N LEU A 364 -23.90 -6.78 4.74
CA LEU A 364 -24.42 -5.44 4.97
C LEU A 364 -23.87 -4.95 6.31
N ASP A 365 -23.19 -3.80 6.31
CA ASP A 365 -22.70 -3.20 7.55
C ASP A 365 -23.88 -2.67 8.38
N SER A 366 -23.76 -2.71 9.72
CA SER A 366 -24.88 -2.48 10.65
C SER A 366 -25.43 -1.05 10.65
N ASP A 367 -24.70 -0.11 10.05
CA ASP A 367 -25.03 1.31 9.91
C ASP A 367 -25.47 1.70 8.49
N ASP A 368 -25.44 0.76 7.54
CA ASP A 368 -25.78 0.97 6.14
C ASP A 368 -27.24 0.57 5.84
N TRP A 369 -27.81 1.16 4.78
CA TRP A 369 -29.16 0.83 4.31
C TRP A 369 -29.12 0.20 2.91
N ALA A 370 -29.93 -0.84 2.70
CA ALA A 370 -30.03 -1.54 1.43
C ALA A 370 -31.35 -1.28 0.70
N HIS A 371 -31.27 -1.07 -0.61
CA HIS A 371 -32.42 -1.00 -1.49
C HIS A 371 -33.18 -2.35 -1.52
N PRO A 372 -34.53 -2.38 -1.64
CA PRO A 372 -35.32 -3.62 -1.68
C PRO A 372 -34.86 -4.65 -2.72
N GLU A 373 -34.25 -4.23 -3.81
CA GLU A 373 -33.79 -5.12 -4.87
C GLU A 373 -32.30 -5.48 -4.77
N LEU A 374 -31.63 -5.18 -3.64
CA LEU A 374 -30.21 -5.50 -3.41
C LEU A 374 -29.91 -6.98 -3.64
N LEU A 375 -30.65 -7.87 -2.97
CA LEU A 375 -30.42 -9.31 -3.04
C LEU A 375 -30.73 -9.85 -4.44
N GLU A 376 -31.85 -9.42 -5.03
CA GLU A 376 -32.27 -9.85 -6.37
C GLU A 376 -31.23 -9.48 -7.43
N ALA A 377 -30.75 -8.23 -7.43
CA ALA A 377 -29.74 -7.76 -8.37
C ALA A 377 -28.39 -8.48 -8.19
N GLY A 378 -28.06 -8.89 -6.96
CA GLY A 378 -26.86 -9.68 -6.68
C GLY A 378 -26.97 -11.14 -7.13
N VAL A 379 -28.13 -11.76 -6.95
CA VAL A 379 -28.36 -13.20 -7.23
C VAL A 379 -28.50 -13.47 -8.72
N ARG A 380 -29.23 -12.63 -9.47
CA ARG A 380 -29.54 -12.90 -10.89
C ARG A 380 -28.30 -13.24 -11.72
N PRO A 381 -27.19 -12.48 -11.69
CA PRO A 381 -25.99 -12.81 -12.48
C PRO A 381 -25.25 -14.08 -12.04
N LEU A 382 -25.50 -14.58 -10.81
CA LEU A 382 -24.93 -15.84 -10.32
C LEU A 382 -25.68 -17.07 -10.86
N LEU A 383 -26.97 -16.91 -11.19
CA LEU A 383 -27.83 -17.98 -11.69
C LEU A 383 -27.86 -18.03 -13.22
N THR A 384 -28.11 -16.88 -13.84
CA THR A 384 -28.33 -16.77 -15.27
C THR A 384 -27.76 -15.44 -15.74
N PRO A 385 -26.68 -15.42 -16.55
CA PRO A 385 -26.17 -14.18 -17.09
C PRO A 385 -27.16 -13.56 -18.08
N ASP A 386 -27.22 -12.22 -18.13
CA ASP A 386 -28.09 -11.49 -19.05
C ASP A 386 -27.74 -11.78 -20.54
N ASP A 387 -26.48 -12.11 -20.80
CA ASP A 387 -26.01 -12.66 -22.06
C ASP A 387 -25.83 -14.19 -21.93
N PRO A 388 -26.66 -15.01 -22.60
CA PRO A 388 -26.57 -16.47 -22.55
C PRO A 388 -25.25 -17.05 -23.09
N SER A 389 -24.41 -16.24 -23.75
CA SER A 389 -23.08 -16.63 -24.21
C SER A 389 -21.98 -16.49 -23.14
N LEU A 390 -22.27 -15.79 -22.04
CA LEU A 390 -21.37 -15.64 -20.90
C LEU A 390 -21.56 -16.77 -19.89
N ALA A 391 -20.52 -17.07 -19.12
CA ALA A 391 -20.65 -17.92 -17.94
C ALA A 391 -21.31 -17.11 -16.80
N PRO A 392 -22.01 -17.78 -15.85
CA PRO A 392 -22.46 -17.12 -14.63
C PRO A 392 -21.32 -16.43 -13.89
N ALA A 393 -21.63 -15.31 -13.23
CA ALA A 393 -20.63 -14.56 -12.47
C ALA A 393 -20.09 -15.37 -11.29
N ILE A 394 -18.79 -15.27 -11.02
CA ILE A 394 -18.15 -15.94 -9.87
C ILE A 394 -18.55 -15.32 -8.52
N ALA A 395 -18.93 -14.05 -8.55
CA ALA A 395 -19.39 -13.22 -7.44
C ALA A 395 -19.94 -11.91 -8.01
N THR A 396 -20.81 -11.24 -7.26
CA THR A 396 -21.32 -9.91 -7.62
C THR A 396 -20.98 -8.89 -6.54
N ARG A 397 -20.98 -7.61 -6.91
CA ARG A 397 -20.77 -6.49 -5.99
C ARG A 397 -21.60 -5.30 -6.42
N GLN A 398 -22.19 -4.63 -5.45
CA GLN A 398 -23.13 -3.53 -5.70
C GLN A 398 -22.42 -2.18 -5.73
N ARG A 399 -23.08 -1.17 -6.30
CA ARG A 399 -22.65 0.23 -6.14
C ARG A 399 -23.33 0.85 -4.92
N ALA A 400 -22.63 1.79 -4.32
CA ALA A 400 -23.10 2.55 -3.18
C ALA A 400 -22.94 4.06 -3.35
N LEU A 401 -23.75 4.81 -2.62
CA LEU A 401 -23.46 6.20 -2.30
C LEU A 401 -23.01 6.30 -0.85
N ARG A 402 -21.96 7.07 -0.59
CA ARG A 402 -21.63 7.48 0.78
C ARG A 402 -22.47 8.69 1.13
N ILE A 403 -23.15 8.62 2.27
CA ILE A 403 -24.18 9.59 2.59
C ILE A 403 -24.07 10.03 4.04
N GLY A 404 -24.32 11.33 4.27
CA GLY A 404 -24.45 11.88 5.62
C GLY A 404 -25.83 11.63 6.22
N ASP A 405 -25.96 11.89 7.51
CA ASP A 405 -27.23 11.82 8.25
C ASP A 405 -28.32 12.71 7.65
N ASP A 406 -27.95 13.84 7.03
CA ASP A 406 -28.81 14.78 6.31
C ASP A 406 -29.13 14.37 4.87
N LEU A 407 -28.78 13.13 4.48
CA LEU A 407 -28.87 12.60 3.12
C LEU A 407 -27.99 13.33 2.08
N ARG A 408 -26.96 14.06 2.52
CA ARG A 408 -25.99 14.69 1.62
C ARG A 408 -25.08 13.67 0.97
N ILE A 409 -24.90 13.77 -0.34
CA ILE A 409 -24.12 12.82 -1.16
C ILE A 409 -22.72 13.37 -1.52
N THR A 410 -22.62 14.68 -1.70
CA THR A 410 -21.44 15.38 -2.19
C THR A 410 -20.29 15.27 -1.20
N ARG A 411 -19.18 14.68 -1.66
CA ARG A 411 -17.95 14.55 -0.88
C ARG A 411 -16.78 15.18 -1.64
N PRO A 412 -16.19 16.27 -1.15
CA PRO A 412 -15.11 16.97 -1.85
C PRO A 412 -13.91 16.06 -2.11
N GLY A 413 -13.50 15.99 -3.38
CA GLY A 413 -12.35 15.22 -3.85
C GLY A 413 -12.64 13.74 -4.14
N TYR A 414 -13.91 13.32 -4.05
CA TYR A 414 -14.35 11.97 -4.37
C TYR A 414 -15.39 11.97 -5.49
N PRO A 415 -15.48 10.89 -6.28
CA PRO A 415 -16.61 10.68 -7.18
C PRO A 415 -17.89 10.42 -6.40
N GLY A 416 -19.00 10.34 -7.13
CA GLY A 416 -20.32 10.01 -6.61
C GLY A 416 -20.44 8.57 -6.15
N ALA A 417 -21.02 7.71 -6.99
CA ALA A 417 -21.25 6.32 -6.63
C ALA A 417 -19.96 5.49 -6.71
N ILE A 418 -19.70 4.73 -5.65
CA ILE A 418 -18.51 3.91 -5.45
C ILE A 418 -18.84 2.43 -5.54
N SER A 419 -17.82 1.62 -5.75
CA SER A 419 -17.90 0.17 -5.54
C SER A 419 -18.10 -0.12 -4.04
N CYS A 420 -19.16 -0.83 -3.68
CA CYS A 420 -19.44 -1.19 -2.29
C CYS A 420 -18.72 -2.49 -1.93
N ALA A 421 -17.50 -2.38 -1.40
CA ALA A 421 -16.69 -3.55 -1.05
C ALA A 421 -17.41 -4.55 -0.10
N PRO A 422 -18.13 -4.13 0.95
CA PRO A 422 -18.88 -5.05 1.81
C PRO A 422 -19.98 -5.83 1.07
N SER A 423 -20.66 -5.23 0.08
CA SER A 423 -21.75 -5.87 -0.67
C SER A 423 -21.31 -7.03 -1.60
N LEU A 424 -20.09 -7.53 -1.45
CA LEU A 424 -19.58 -8.67 -2.20
C LEU A 424 -20.44 -9.91 -1.90
N MET A 425 -21.21 -10.35 -2.89
CA MET A 425 -22.00 -11.56 -2.83
C MET A 425 -21.21 -12.71 -3.43
N VAL A 426 -20.94 -13.74 -2.63
CA VAL A 426 -20.09 -14.87 -3.00
C VAL A 426 -20.87 -16.18 -2.86
N PRO A 427 -20.93 -17.00 -3.91
CA PRO A 427 -21.43 -18.37 -3.82
C PRO A 427 -20.62 -19.19 -2.82
N MET A 428 -21.30 -20.00 -2.00
CA MET A 428 -20.66 -20.99 -1.12
C MET A 428 -19.88 -22.00 -1.96
N VAL A 429 -20.52 -22.50 -3.03
CA VAL A 429 -19.91 -23.43 -3.98
C VAL A 429 -19.13 -22.67 -5.06
N GLY A 430 -17.87 -23.01 -5.28
CA GLY A 430 -16.98 -22.35 -6.25
C GLY A 430 -16.40 -21.01 -5.80
N GLY A 431 -17.03 -20.35 -4.82
CA GLY A 431 -16.53 -19.15 -4.13
C GLY A 431 -15.89 -19.47 -2.78
N VAL A 432 -16.67 -19.45 -1.69
CA VAL A 432 -16.17 -19.68 -0.31
C VAL A 432 -15.42 -21.02 -0.19
N SER A 433 -15.99 -22.10 -0.73
CA SER A 433 -15.37 -23.42 -0.81
C SER A 433 -14.02 -23.49 -1.54
N ARG A 434 -13.75 -22.50 -2.41
CA ARG A 434 -12.51 -22.42 -3.18
C ARG A 434 -11.44 -21.65 -2.44
N ILE A 435 -11.80 -20.54 -1.77
CA ILE A 435 -10.84 -19.57 -1.22
C ILE A 435 -10.86 -19.44 0.30
N GLY A 436 -11.71 -20.19 1.00
CA GLY A 436 -11.82 -20.16 2.47
C GLY A 436 -12.50 -18.89 2.98
N PHE A 437 -11.94 -18.29 4.02
CA PHE A 437 -12.58 -17.23 4.82
C PHE A 437 -11.94 -15.85 4.60
N PHE A 438 -12.53 -14.77 5.12
CA PHE A 438 -11.88 -13.46 5.10
C PHE A 438 -10.58 -13.50 5.91
N ASP A 439 -9.54 -12.79 5.47
CA ASP A 439 -8.36 -12.53 6.30
C ASP A 439 -8.81 -11.84 7.61
N PRO A 440 -8.49 -12.37 8.80
CA PRO A 440 -8.96 -11.86 10.09
C PRO A 440 -8.32 -10.53 10.53
N VAL A 441 -7.82 -9.72 9.59
CA VAL A 441 -7.41 -8.33 9.83
C VAL A 441 -8.58 -7.45 10.26
N ARG A 442 -8.30 -6.28 10.83
CA ARG A 442 -9.35 -5.35 11.30
C ARG A 442 -10.04 -4.58 10.17
N LYS A 443 -9.37 -4.36 9.03
CA LYS A 443 -9.82 -3.45 7.97
C LYS A 443 -9.48 -4.01 6.58
N ALA A 444 -10.27 -3.65 5.57
CA ALA A 444 -9.97 -3.85 4.14
C ALA A 444 -10.01 -5.28 3.58
N ALA A 445 -10.28 -6.31 4.40
CA ALA A 445 -10.30 -7.70 3.93
C ALA A 445 -11.35 -7.97 2.84
N ASP A 446 -12.39 -7.15 2.67
CA ASP A 446 -13.34 -7.29 1.55
C ASP A 446 -12.67 -7.18 0.18
N THR A 447 -11.75 -6.22 0.06
CA THR A 447 -11.02 -6.01 -1.18
C THR A 447 -10.05 -7.16 -1.43
N GLU A 448 -9.37 -7.62 -0.38
CA GLU A 448 -8.48 -8.78 -0.47
C GLU A 448 -9.26 -10.04 -0.88
N TYR A 449 -10.38 -10.33 -0.23
CA TYR A 449 -11.18 -11.53 -0.47
C TYR A 449 -11.71 -11.59 -1.90
N ALA A 450 -12.21 -10.47 -2.43
CA ALA A 450 -12.58 -10.37 -3.84
C ALA A 450 -11.38 -10.61 -4.77
N ARG A 451 -10.22 -9.98 -4.52
CA ARG A 451 -9.02 -10.14 -5.36
C ARG A 451 -8.45 -11.56 -5.29
N ARG A 452 -8.58 -12.23 -4.14
CA ARG A 452 -8.20 -13.63 -3.98
C ARG A 452 -9.11 -14.54 -4.80
N LEU A 453 -10.42 -14.28 -4.81
CA LEU A 453 -11.36 -14.99 -5.67
C LEU A 453 -11.01 -14.84 -7.15
N GLU A 454 -10.70 -13.62 -7.60
CA GLU A 454 -10.27 -13.35 -8.97
C GLU A 454 -8.96 -14.06 -9.32
N ALA A 455 -7.97 -14.02 -8.42
CA ALA A 455 -6.70 -14.72 -8.59
C ALA A 455 -6.89 -16.24 -8.68
N ALA A 456 -7.75 -16.80 -7.83
CA ALA A 456 -8.02 -18.23 -7.77
C ALA A 456 -8.78 -18.72 -9.01
N THR A 457 -9.72 -17.94 -9.54
CA THR A 457 -10.65 -18.34 -10.62
C THR A 457 -10.20 -17.92 -12.00
N GLY A 458 -9.42 -16.85 -12.12
CA GLY A 458 -9.09 -16.19 -13.38
C GLY A 458 -10.21 -15.33 -13.97
N ALA A 459 -11.35 -15.20 -13.29
CA ALA A 459 -12.48 -14.37 -13.70
C ALA A 459 -12.63 -13.14 -12.78
N GLU A 460 -13.27 -12.09 -13.27
CA GLU A 460 -13.46 -10.85 -12.51
C GLU A 460 -14.77 -10.87 -11.71
N VAL A 461 -14.78 -10.22 -10.54
CA VAL A 461 -16.04 -9.99 -9.80
C VAL A 461 -16.90 -9.01 -10.58
N LEU A 462 -18.16 -9.37 -10.83
CA LEU A 462 -19.08 -8.52 -11.56
C LEU A 462 -19.56 -7.36 -10.67
N GLN A 463 -19.37 -6.12 -11.13
CA GLN A 463 -19.99 -4.96 -10.51
C GLN A 463 -21.35 -4.67 -11.16
N THR A 464 -22.41 -4.60 -10.37
CA THR A 464 -23.74 -4.27 -10.87
C THR A 464 -23.87 -2.78 -11.23
N GLU A 465 -24.87 -2.43 -12.05
CA GLU A 465 -25.02 -1.08 -12.57
C GLU A 465 -25.67 -0.11 -11.56
N HIS A 466 -26.59 -0.61 -10.74
CA HIS A 466 -27.44 0.19 -9.87
C HIS A 466 -26.77 0.53 -8.53
N VAL A 467 -27.07 1.73 -8.01
CA VAL A 467 -26.80 2.11 -6.63
C VAL A 467 -27.86 1.47 -5.74
N LEU A 468 -27.44 0.49 -4.93
CA LEU A 468 -28.34 -0.30 -4.08
C LEU A 468 -27.98 -0.28 -2.60
N VAL A 469 -26.87 0.37 -2.24
CA VAL A 469 -26.46 0.54 -0.85
C VAL A 469 -26.24 2.02 -0.55
N LEU A 470 -26.79 2.49 0.55
CA LEU A 470 -26.49 3.79 1.12
C LEU A 470 -25.57 3.59 2.32
N MET A 471 -24.31 3.98 2.14
CA MET A 471 -23.27 3.82 3.14
C MET A 471 -23.23 5.03 4.07
N ARG A 472 -23.62 4.85 5.34
CA ARG A 472 -23.67 5.96 6.29
C ARG A 472 -22.26 6.43 6.62
N THR A 473 -22.06 7.75 6.66
CA THR A 473 -20.77 8.34 6.99
C THR A 473 -20.85 9.01 8.35
N ASP A 474 -20.22 8.38 9.36
CA ASP A 474 -20.05 8.94 10.69
C ASP A 474 -18.55 9.12 11.05
N ALA A 475 -18.27 10.11 11.90
CA ALA A 475 -16.94 10.39 12.46
C ALA A 475 -16.42 9.24 13.33
N GLY A 476 -17.31 8.42 13.91
CA GLY A 476 -16.98 7.22 14.67
C GLY A 476 -16.65 5.99 13.81
N SER A 477 -16.79 6.06 12.48
CA SER A 477 -16.61 4.88 11.62
C SER A 477 -15.19 4.30 11.69
N LEU A 478 -15.09 2.96 11.60
CA LEU A 478 -13.83 2.21 11.71
C LEU A 478 -12.73 2.69 10.74
N SER A 479 -13.14 3.16 9.56
CA SER A 479 -12.26 3.65 8.51
C SER A 479 -12.04 5.16 8.49
N ALA A 480 -12.67 5.94 9.38
CA ALA A 480 -12.56 7.40 9.37
C ALA A 480 -11.10 7.88 9.44
N ALA A 481 -10.27 7.24 10.25
CA ALA A 481 -8.84 7.55 10.37
C ALA A 481 -8.02 7.22 9.11
N ASP A 482 -8.52 6.37 8.22
CA ASP A 482 -7.79 5.94 7.02
C ASP A 482 -8.09 6.82 5.79
N PHE A 483 -9.10 7.69 5.85
CA PHE A 483 -9.54 8.49 4.71
C PHE A 483 -9.91 9.91 5.12
N THR A 484 -9.33 10.90 4.43
CA THR A 484 -9.74 12.31 4.49
C THR A 484 -10.03 12.81 3.08
N ARG A 485 -10.34 14.08 2.85
CA ARG A 485 -10.66 14.59 1.49
C ARG A 485 -9.56 14.25 0.48
N GLY A 486 -9.87 13.40 -0.51
CA GLY A 486 -8.93 12.98 -1.55
C GLY A 486 -7.67 12.23 -1.07
N TRP A 487 -7.62 11.75 0.18
CA TRP A 487 -6.45 11.10 0.75
C TRP A 487 -6.79 9.77 1.42
N ARG A 488 -5.81 8.86 1.41
CA ARG A 488 -5.87 7.53 2.00
C ARG A 488 -4.59 7.23 2.75
N HIS A 489 -4.71 6.70 3.96
CA HIS A 489 -3.58 6.30 4.79
C HIS A 489 -2.74 5.17 4.13
N SER A 490 -1.41 5.23 4.28
CA SER A 490 -0.42 4.32 3.66
C SER A 490 -0.58 2.86 4.07
N SER A 491 -1.07 2.56 5.27
CA SER A 491 -1.35 1.19 5.74
C SER A 491 -2.32 0.41 4.83
N ARG A 492 -3.23 1.10 4.13
CA ARG A 492 -4.10 0.46 3.12
C ARG A 492 -3.30 -0.02 1.90
N HIS A 493 -2.24 0.70 1.54
CA HIS A 493 -1.32 0.33 0.45
C HIS A 493 -0.34 -0.76 0.89
N GLU A 494 0.16 -0.70 2.12
CA GLU A 494 0.95 -1.78 2.75
C GLU A 494 0.20 -3.11 2.68
N TYR A 495 -1.03 -3.16 3.18
CA TYR A 495 -1.85 -4.37 3.14
C TYR A 495 -2.06 -4.88 1.70
N LYS A 496 -2.29 -3.95 0.76
CA LYS A 496 -2.41 -4.29 -0.67
C LYS A 496 -1.15 -4.94 -1.21
N ASN A 497 0.02 -4.45 -0.85
CA ASN A 497 1.27 -5.03 -1.30
C ASN A 497 1.51 -6.41 -0.68
N ALA A 498 1.21 -6.57 0.62
CA ALA A 498 1.34 -7.83 1.33
C ALA A 498 0.54 -8.97 0.68
N TYR A 499 -0.76 -8.76 0.38
CA TYR A 499 -1.56 -9.81 -0.26
C TYR A 499 -1.26 -9.98 -1.77
N ALA A 500 -0.70 -8.97 -2.44
CA ALA A 500 -0.44 -9.04 -3.88
C ALA A 500 0.59 -10.12 -4.25
N SER A 501 1.61 -10.32 -3.42
CA SER A 501 2.60 -11.39 -3.58
C SER A 501 1.95 -12.77 -3.55
N TRP A 502 1.11 -13.03 -2.53
CA TRP A 502 0.38 -14.30 -2.41
C TRP A 502 -0.62 -14.49 -3.55
N HIS A 503 -1.36 -13.44 -3.94
CA HIS A 503 -2.29 -13.53 -5.08
C HIS A 503 -1.59 -13.81 -6.41
N ALA A 504 -0.35 -13.35 -6.58
CA ALA A 504 0.47 -13.70 -7.74
C ALA A 504 0.90 -15.17 -7.71
N ALA A 505 1.21 -15.73 -6.52
CA ALA A 505 1.50 -17.15 -6.34
C ALA A 505 0.27 -18.02 -6.62
N ILE A 506 -0.93 -17.60 -6.18
CA ILE A 506 -2.20 -18.30 -6.48
C ILE A 506 -2.41 -18.43 -7.99
N LYS A 507 -2.15 -17.37 -8.75
CA LYS A 507 -2.23 -17.41 -10.24
C LYS A 507 -1.24 -18.39 -10.87
N GLN A 508 -0.19 -18.76 -10.15
CA GLN A 508 0.82 -19.74 -10.55
C GLN A 508 0.53 -21.15 -10.00
N GLY A 509 -0.57 -21.34 -9.28
CA GLY A 509 -1.02 -22.63 -8.75
C GLY A 509 -0.88 -22.81 -7.25
N ASP A 510 -0.47 -21.78 -6.50
CA ASP A 510 -0.49 -21.82 -5.03
C ASP A 510 -1.93 -21.87 -4.48
N ASP A 511 -2.06 -22.32 -3.24
CA ASP A 511 -3.36 -22.57 -2.61
C ASP A 511 -4.06 -21.27 -2.19
N PRO A 512 -5.27 -20.97 -2.72
CA PRO A 512 -6.00 -19.75 -2.39
C PRO A 512 -6.79 -19.82 -1.08
N TRP A 513 -6.80 -20.96 -0.39
CA TRP A 513 -7.58 -21.13 0.82
C TRP A 513 -6.95 -20.42 2.03
N LEU A 514 -7.74 -19.53 2.65
CA LEU A 514 -7.41 -18.93 3.94
C LEU A 514 -8.19 -19.60 5.06
N ASP A 515 -7.45 -20.12 6.03
CA ASP A 515 -7.97 -20.54 7.33
C ASP A 515 -7.73 -19.42 8.36
N PRO A 516 -8.77 -18.82 8.95
CA PRO A 516 -8.62 -17.66 9.82
C PRO A 516 -8.04 -18.01 11.20
N ASP A 517 -7.97 -19.29 11.55
CA ASP A 517 -7.37 -19.79 12.79
C ASP A 517 -5.97 -20.40 12.54
N GLY A 518 -5.55 -20.48 11.28
CA GLY A 518 -4.22 -20.94 10.87
C GLY A 518 -3.16 -19.84 10.92
N PRO A 519 -1.89 -20.17 10.58
CA PRO A 519 -0.83 -19.17 10.49
C PRO A 519 -1.18 -18.11 9.44
N PRO A 520 -0.84 -16.83 9.70
CA PRO A 520 -1.21 -15.73 8.81
C PRO A 520 -0.58 -15.94 7.43
N ARG A 521 -1.43 -15.91 6.38
CA ARG A 521 -1.00 -15.94 4.97
C ARG A 521 -0.52 -14.57 4.48
N ILE A 522 -0.96 -13.51 5.14
CA ILE A 522 -0.70 -12.12 4.78
C ILE A 522 -0.15 -11.41 6.00
N ALA A 523 1.04 -10.82 5.87
CA ALA A 523 1.58 -9.91 6.87
C ALA A 523 0.83 -8.57 6.80
N GLY A 524 -0.29 -8.48 7.53
CA GLY A 524 -1.09 -7.27 7.59
C GLY A 524 -0.37 -6.12 8.33
N PRO A 525 -0.79 -4.85 8.12
CA PRO A 525 -0.26 -3.71 8.87
C PRO A 525 -0.35 -3.95 10.37
N HIS A 526 0.77 -3.79 11.08
CA HIS A 526 0.84 -4.03 12.53
C HIS A 526 -0.20 -3.20 13.31
N ARG A 527 -0.48 -1.97 12.89
CA ARG A 527 -1.52 -1.13 13.50
C ARG A 527 -2.96 -1.67 13.37
N TRP A 528 -3.16 -2.75 12.62
CA TRP A 528 -4.45 -3.45 12.52
C TRP A 528 -4.50 -4.73 13.37
N SER A 529 -3.38 -5.22 13.90
CA SER A 529 -3.31 -6.45 14.70
C SER A 529 -3.65 -6.24 16.19
N SER A 530 -3.48 -5.02 16.71
CA SER A 530 -3.72 -4.73 18.14
C SER A 530 -5.20 -4.42 18.43
N ALA A 531 -5.78 -5.14 19.40
CA ALA A 531 -7.06 -4.79 19.99
C ALA A 531 -6.96 -3.43 20.71
N VAL A 532 -7.92 -2.55 20.46
CA VAL A 532 -8.31 -1.33 21.23
C VAL A 532 -7.17 -0.60 21.97
N LYS A 533 -6.80 0.61 21.48
CA LYS A 533 -5.99 1.63 22.17
C LYS A 533 -4.88 1.02 23.05
N VAL A 534 -3.71 0.77 22.45
CA VAL A 534 -2.49 0.44 23.21
C VAL A 534 -2.34 1.46 24.35
N PRO A 535 -2.45 1.05 25.64
CA PRO A 535 -2.21 1.94 26.75
C PRO A 535 -0.83 2.57 26.62
N GLU A 536 -0.62 3.79 27.14
CA GLU A 536 0.68 4.48 27.01
C GLU A 536 1.85 3.67 27.62
N ALA A 537 1.56 2.74 28.53
CA ALA A 537 2.50 1.79 29.13
C ALA A 537 2.79 0.53 28.27
N ALA A 538 2.23 0.42 27.07
CA ALA A 538 2.34 -0.77 26.20
C ALA A 538 2.78 -0.41 24.76
N ARG A 539 3.39 0.78 24.56
CA ARG A 539 3.91 1.17 23.24
C ARG A 539 4.93 0.13 22.77
N PRO A 540 4.82 -0.40 21.55
CA PRO A 540 5.84 -1.28 21.02
C PRO A 540 7.18 -0.53 20.91
N HIS A 541 8.25 -1.22 21.25
CA HIS A 541 9.63 -0.73 21.16
C HIS A 541 10.28 -1.18 19.84
N VAL A 542 11.18 -0.39 19.28
CA VAL A 542 12.12 -0.78 18.21
C VAL A 542 13.47 -0.18 18.52
N GLU A 543 14.53 -0.97 18.46
CA GLU A 543 15.87 -0.43 18.71
C GLU A 543 16.31 0.51 17.57
N VAL A 544 16.18 0.08 16.31
CA VAL A 544 16.61 0.88 15.17
C VAL A 544 15.57 0.95 14.08
N VAL A 545 15.21 2.17 13.64
CA VAL A 545 14.35 2.39 12.47
C VAL A 545 15.16 3.06 11.36
N VAL A 546 15.18 2.46 10.17
CA VAL A 546 15.82 3.04 8.97
C VAL A 546 14.74 3.70 8.09
N ALA A 547 14.77 5.03 8.04
CA ALA A 547 13.82 5.85 7.32
C ALA A 547 14.38 6.36 5.98
N GLY A 548 13.58 6.27 4.92
CA GLY A 548 13.96 6.78 3.60
C GLY A 548 12.92 6.49 2.51
N ASP A 549 13.28 6.83 1.27
CA ASP A 549 12.43 6.52 0.11
C ASP A 549 12.72 5.10 -0.42
N TRP A 550 11.83 4.16 -0.10
CA TRP A 550 12.00 2.73 -0.35
C TRP A 550 11.34 2.24 -1.64
N ARG A 551 10.85 3.13 -2.50
CA ARG A 551 10.14 2.74 -3.75
C ARG A 551 11.08 2.29 -4.87
N ARG A 552 12.32 2.78 -4.89
CA ARG A 552 13.32 2.48 -5.92
C ARG A 552 14.44 1.64 -5.34
N TYR A 553 14.98 0.70 -6.10
CA TYR A 553 16.17 -0.06 -5.70
C TYR A 553 17.42 0.45 -6.43
N GLY A 554 18.07 1.46 -5.84
CA GLY A 554 19.29 2.09 -6.36
C GLY A 554 20.48 2.00 -5.39
N GLY A 555 21.58 2.69 -5.71
CA GLY A 555 22.78 2.73 -4.87
C GLY A 555 22.52 3.09 -3.41
N PRO A 556 21.74 4.15 -3.09
CA PRO A 556 21.40 4.50 -1.71
C PRO A 556 20.61 3.39 -0.98
N GLN A 557 19.61 2.79 -1.63
CA GLN A 557 18.83 1.70 -1.02
C GLN A 557 19.65 0.44 -0.84
N ARG A 558 20.56 0.11 -1.75
CA ARG A 558 21.52 -0.98 -1.57
C ARG A 558 22.39 -0.75 -0.33
N SER A 559 22.87 0.47 -0.11
CA SER A 559 23.60 0.78 1.13
C SER A 559 22.72 0.61 2.38
N MET A 560 21.51 1.16 2.36
CA MET A 560 20.58 1.00 3.50
C MET A 560 20.21 -0.47 3.76
N MET A 561 20.15 -1.32 2.73
CA MET A 561 19.96 -2.75 2.92
C MET A 561 21.15 -3.41 3.62
N GLU A 562 22.39 -3.00 3.30
CA GLU A 562 23.57 -3.49 4.03
C GLU A 562 23.54 -3.05 5.50
N GLU A 563 23.08 -1.83 5.79
CA GLU A 563 22.88 -1.35 7.17
C GLU A 563 21.82 -2.19 7.90
N ILE A 564 20.67 -2.45 7.25
CA ILE A 564 19.62 -3.32 7.80
C ILE A 564 20.16 -4.73 8.06
N HIS A 565 20.85 -5.33 7.09
CA HIS A 565 21.43 -6.67 7.27
C HIS A 565 22.44 -6.71 8.40
N SER A 566 23.29 -5.68 8.53
CA SER A 566 24.26 -5.54 9.62
C SER A 566 23.59 -5.54 10.99
N LEU A 567 22.48 -4.80 11.13
CA LEU A 567 21.72 -4.71 12.37
C LEU A 567 21.01 -6.03 12.71
N LEU A 568 20.42 -6.68 11.71
CA LEU A 568 19.77 -7.97 11.89
C LEU A 568 20.77 -9.08 12.24
N GLU A 569 21.96 -9.09 11.63
CA GLU A 569 23.04 -10.02 11.95
C GLU A 569 23.59 -9.80 13.36
N ALA A 570 23.57 -8.56 13.84
CA ALA A 570 23.92 -8.22 15.22
C ALA A 570 22.81 -8.56 16.23
N GLY A 571 21.60 -8.91 15.79
CA GLY A 571 20.47 -9.27 16.66
C GLY A 571 19.59 -8.10 17.10
N HIS A 572 19.69 -6.93 16.45
CA HIS A 572 18.83 -5.80 16.76
C HIS A 572 17.42 -5.96 16.20
N SER A 573 16.43 -5.41 16.90
CA SER A 573 15.09 -5.22 16.34
C SER A 573 15.08 -4.05 15.35
N VAL A 574 14.69 -4.33 14.08
CA VAL A 574 14.78 -3.34 12.99
C VAL A 574 13.40 -2.99 12.44
N GLY A 575 13.12 -1.70 12.38
CA GLY A 575 12.00 -1.12 11.65
C GLY A 575 12.44 -0.44 10.35
N VAL A 576 11.54 -0.41 9.37
CA VAL A 576 11.69 0.35 8.14
C VAL A 576 10.61 1.41 8.09
N MET A 577 10.97 2.65 7.75
CA MET A 577 10.00 3.73 7.58
C MET A 577 10.09 4.29 6.16
N HIS A 578 8.96 4.28 5.45
CA HIS A 578 8.90 4.86 4.11
C HIS A 578 8.47 6.33 4.16
N LEU A 579 9.38 7.21 3.71
CA LEU A 579 9.12 8.63 3.50
C LEU A 579 9.45 9.00 2.05
N GLU A 580 8.50 9.60 1.35
CA GLU A 580 8.70 9.98 -0.06
C GLU A 580 9.51 11.27 -0.18
N ALA A 581 10.54 11.24 -1.02
CA ALA A 581 11.22 12.48 -1.40
C ALA A 581 10.48 13.19 -2.54
N LEU A 582 10.22 14.48 -2.40
CA LEU A 582 9.53 15.29 -3.43
C LEU A 582 10.25 15.23 -4.78
N ARG A 583 11.59 15.18 -4.79
CA ARG A 583 12.42 15.03 -5.99
C ARG A 583 12.18 13.72 -6.76
N PHE A 584 11.58 12.72 -6.12
CA PHE A 584 11.20 11.44 -6.76
C PHE A 584 9.69 11.32 -7.00
N MET A 585 9.00 12.46 -7.12
CA MET A 585 7.55 12.56 -7.34
C MET A 585 6.97 11.60 -8.39
N ARG A 586 5.79 11.06 -8.08
CA ARG A 586 5.03 10.09 -8.88
C ARG A 586 3.53 10.35 -8.81
N THR A 587 2.83 9.99 -9.87
CA THR A 587 1.37 9.97 -9.93
C THR A 587 0.74 8.74 -9.25
N THR A 588 1.54 7.73 -8.90
CA THR A 588 1.10 6.44 -8.36
C THR A 588 1.71 6.13 -7.00
N ASP A 589 0.97 5.37 -6.18
CA ASP A 589 1.48 4.72 -4.97
C ASP A 589 2.28 3.48 -5.42
N ASP A 590 3.59 3.64 -5.63
CA ASP A 590 4.45 2.52 -5.98
C ASP A 590 4.63 1.59 -4.76
N PRO A 591 4.80 0.27 -4.96
CA PRO A 591 5.17 -0.63 -3.87
C PRO A 591 6.57 -0.32 -3.33
N LEU A 592 6.88 -0.84 -2.14
CA LEU A 592 8.25 -0.87 -1.64
C LEU A 592 9.11 -1.76 -2.55
N CYS A 593 10.42 -1.50 -2.61
CA CYS A 593 11.32 -2.32 -3.41
C CYS A 593 11.36 -3.76 -2.89
N ALA A 594 11.52 -4.71 -3.81
CA ALA A 594 11.40 -6.15 -3.50
C ALA A 594 12.24 -6.61 -2.30
N PRO A 595 13.52 -6.21 -2.13
CA PRO A 595 14.32 -6.67 -0.99
C PRO A 595 13.76 -6.23 0.39
N VAL A 596 13.15 -5.06 0.48
CA VAL A 596 12.47 -4.62 1.72
C VAL A 596 11.18 -5.40 1.91
N GLN A 597 10.41 -5.59 0.84
CA GLN A 597 9.17 -6.37 0.90
C GLN A 597 9.44 -7.81 1.32
N GLU A 598 10.51 -8.44 0.83
CA GLU A 598 10.94 -9.79 1.22
C GLU A 598 11.27 -9.87 2.72
N LEU A 599 11.94 -8.86 3.30
CA LEU A 599 12.19 -8.83 4.75
C LEU A 599 10.90 -8.62 5.57
N LEU A 600 9.96 -7.82 5.08
CA LEU A 600 8.65 -7.61 5.71
C LEU A 600 7.81 -8.89 5.66
N ASP A 601 7.74 -9.54 4.50
CA ASP A 601 7.00 -10.78 4.28
C ASP A 601 7.58 -11.92 5.13
N ALA A 602 8.90 -11.94 5.34
CA ALA A 602 9.59 -12.88 6.23
C ALA A 602 9.49 -12.51 7.72
N GLY A 603 8.85 -11.40 8.09
CA GLY A 603 8.74 -10.93 9.47
C GLY A 603 10.08 -10.52 10.11
N ARG A 604 11.14 -10.32 9.31
CA ARG A 604 12.47 -9.95 9.80
C ARG A 604 12.62 -8.48 10.15
N VAL A 605 11.79 -7.64 9.53
CA VAL A 605 11.68 -6.21 9.85
C VAL A 605 10.21 -5.84 9.94
N ARG A 606 9.91 -4.72 10.61
CA ARG A 606 8.55 -4.17 10.70
C ARG A 606 8.43 -2.84 9.96
N LEU A 607 7.32 -2.61 9.26
CA LEU A 607 7.03 -1.29 8.71
C LEU A 607 6.56 -0.37 9.84
N VAL A 608 7.10 0.85 9.88
CA VAL A 608 6.76 1.90 10.84
C VAL A 608 6.21 3.11 10.08
N HIS A 609 4.99 3.52 10.39
CA HIS A 609 4.37 4.75 9.89
C HIS A 609 4.57 5.91 10.87
N LEU A 610 4.49 7.15 10.38
CA LEU A 610 4.68 8.35 11.19
C LEU A 610 3.67 8.49 12.33
N ASP A 611 2.48 7.95 12.18
CA ASP A 611 1.40 8.01 13.17
C ASP A 611 1.28 6.71 13.99
N ASP A 612 2.25 5.79 13.87
CA ASP A 612 2.34 4.64 14.77
C ASP A 612 2.88 5.09 16.13
N ALA A 613 2.21 4.67 17.21
CA ALA A 613 2.63 4.97 18.56
C ALA A 613 3.75 4.03 19.01
N VAL A 614 4.98 4.26 18.53
CA VAL A 614 6.18 3.44 18.79
C VAL A 614 7.27 4.27 19.46
N ASP A 615 7.98 3.66 20.41
CA ASP A 615 9.23 4.19 20.96
C ASP A 615 10.42 3.58 20.20
N VAL A 616 11.38 4.43 19.83
CA VAL A 616 12.52 4.05 18.99
C VAL A 616 13.82 4.49 19.65
N ASP A 617 14.83 3.63 19.79
CA ASP A 617 16.12 4.08 20.35
C ASP A 617 16.89 4.94 19.35
N LEU A 618 16.96 4.51 18.09
CA LEU A 618 17.62 5.25 17.01
C LEU A 618 16.77 5.28 15.73
N LEU A 619 16.42 6.49 15.27
CA LEU A 619 15.86 6.74 13.95
C LEU A 619 16.98 7.23 13.02
N LEU A 620 17.37 6.39 12.05
CA LEU A 620 18.31 6.72 10.98
C LEU A 620 17.53 7.21 9.76
N LEU A 621 17.49 8.53 9.55
CA LEU A 621 16.83 9.14 8.39
C LEU A 621 17.86 9.42 7.29
N ARG A 622 17.72 8.70 6.18
CA ARG A 622 18.53 8.88 4.98
C ARG A 622 17.86 9.82 4.00
N TYR A 623 18.67 10.64 3.32
CA TYR A 623 18.25 11.59 2.29
C TYR A 623 17.52 12.84 2.82
N PRO A 624 18.30 13.85 3.29
CA PRO A 624 17.77 15.09 3.87
C PRO A 624 16.71 15.85 3.06
N PRO A 625 16.70 15.84 1.71
CA PRO A 625 15.63 16.46 0.92
C PRO A 625 14.20 15.97 1.25
N ILE A 626 14.04 14.81 1.88
CA ILE A 626 12.75 14.37 2.43
C ILE A 626 12.25 15.38 3.48
N LEU A 627 13.13 15.82 4.37
CA LEU A 627 12.81 16.77 5.43
C LEU A 627 12.82 18.24 4.97
N GLN A 628 13.30 18.55 3.76
CA GLN A 628 13.02 19.86 3.16
C GLN A 628 11.52 20.03 2.88
N TYR A 629 10.87 18.92 2.48
CA TYR A 629 9.44 18.86 2.17
C TYR A 629 8.80 17.68 2.91
N PRO A 630 8.75 17.72 4.24
CA PRO A 630 8.31 16.59 5.05
C PRO A 630 6.86 16.22 4.70
N PRO A 631 6.49 14.94 4.82
CA PRO A 631 5.07 14.58 4.85
C PRO A 631 4.39 15.16 6.08
N HIS A 632 3.07 15.33 6.01
CA HIS A 632 2.26 15.74 7.16
C HIS A 632 1.43 14.55 7.65
N ALA A 633 1.54 14.23 8.94
CA ALA A 633 0.72 13.23 9.60
C ALA A 633 -0.24 13.91 10.61
N PRO A 634 -1.41 13.31 10.89
CA PRO A 634 -2.34 13.84 11.87
C PRO A 634 -1.67 13.95 13.23
N VAL A 635 -1.79 15.10 13.89
CA VAL A 635 -1.16 15.33 15.19
C VAL A 635 -1.69 14.35 16.23
N ASP A 636 -0.79 13.86 17.09
CA ASP A 636 -1.17 13.04 18.22
C ASP A 636 -1.91 13.86 19.30
N LYS A 637 -2.35 13.20 20.38
CA LYS A 637 -3.06 13.86 21.49
C LYS A 637 -2.24 14.96 22.21
N HIS A 638 -0.94 15.06 21.93
CA HIS A 638 -0.03 16.07 22.49
C HIS A 638 0.34 17.16 21.47
N GLY A 639 -0.25 17.12 20.27
CA GLY A 639 0.02 18.10 19.22
C GLY A 639 1.29 17.82 18.40
N GLN A 640 1.89 16.64 18.52
CA GLN A 640 3.07 16.26 17.73
C GLN A 640 2.64 15.64 16.39
N PRO A 641 3.18 16.09 15.23
CA PRO A 641 2.87 15.54 13.91
C PRO A 641 3.20 14.05 13.74
N SER A 642 4.23 13.53 14.42
CA SER A 642 4.53 12.10 14.48
C SER A 642 4.23 11.52 15.86
N ALA A 643 3.67 10.31 15.88
CA ALA A 643 3.56 9.50 17.08
C ALA A 643 4.82 8.65 17.33
N VAL A 644 5.77 8.61 16.40
CA VAL A 644 7.06 7.93 16.57
C VAL A 644 7.94 8.77 17.49
N ARG A 645 8.47 8.17 18.57
CA ARG A 645 9.30 8.86 19.55
C ARG A 645 10.72 8.30 19.52
N PRO A 646 11.63 8.87 18.71
CA PRO A 646 13.02 8.47 18.71
C PRO A 646 13.80 9.09 19.87
N ARG A 647 14.53 8.28 20.63
CA ARG A 647 15.49 8.75 21.64
C ARG A 647 16.67 9.45 20.97
N HIS A 648 17.16 8.89 19.86
CA HIS A 648 18.18 9.49 19.01
C HIS A 648 17.66 9.61 17.57
N LEU A 649 17.83 10.79 16.97
CA LEU A 649 17.54 11.03 15.56
C LEU A 649 18.84 11.35 14.83
N VAL A 650 19.21 10.52 13.86
CA VAL A 650 20.40 10.72 13.03
C VAL A 650 20.00 10.92 11.59
N ILE A 651 20.35 12.09 11.03
CA ILE A 651 20.15 12.42 9.62
C ILE A 651 21.43 12.08 8.86
N VAL A 652 21.35 11.11 7.94
CA VAL A 652 22.46 10.72 7.09
C VAL A 652 22.46 11.56 5.81
N ALA A 653 23.40 12.50 5.73
CA ALA A 653 23.61 13.34 4.56
C ALA A 653 24.41 12.60 3.49
N ASN A 654 23.69 11.82 2.69
CA ASN A 654 24.22 11.14 1.51
C ASN A 654 24.58 12.10 0.34
N GLN A 655 24.29 13.39 0.46
CA GLN A 655 24.61 14.40 -0.55
C GLN A 655 24.83 15.75 0.13
N ALA A 656 25.66 16.60 -0.47
CA ALA A 656 25.79 17.99 -0.04
C ALA A 656 24.48 18.78 -0.28
N PRO A 657 24.23 19.84 0.51
CA PRO A 657 23.08 20.73 0.34
C PRO A 657 22.90 21.30 -1.08
N ALA A 658 23.99 21.53 -1.80
CA ALA A 658 24.03 21.99 -3.20
C ALA A 658 25.30 21.48 -3.92
N GLU A 659 25.40 21.68 -5.23
CA GLU A 659 26.68 21.54 -5.96
C GLU A 659 27.65 22.69 -5.65
N ARG A 660 28.95 22.50 -5.91
CA ARG A 660 30.01 23.51 -5.63
C ARG A 660 29.78 24.85 -6.31
N ASP A 661 29.17 24.82 -7.50
CA ASP A 661 28.87 26.00 -8.30
C ASP A 661 27.57 26.72 -7.85
N GLY A 662 26.92 26.21 -6.79
CA GLY A 662 25.66 26.74 -6.27
C GLY A 662 24.42 26.29 -7.06
N THR A 663 24.58 25.39 -8.03
CA THR A 663 23.47 24.75 -8.76
C THR A 663 22.93 23.52 -8.01
N ASP A 664 21.78 23.03 -8.45
CA ASP A 664 21.09 21.87 -7.87
C ASP A 664 20.98 21.93 -6.35
N GLN A 665 20.45 23.05 -5.84
CA GLN A 665 20.20 23.23 -4.42
C GLN A 665 19.08 22.29 -3.97
N ARG A 666 19.38 21.46 -2.96
CA ARG A 666 18.58 20.30 -2.59
C ARG A 666 17.86 20.50 -1.26
N TYR A 667 18.55 21.10 -0.30
CA TYR A 667 18.02 21.38 1.02
C TYR A 667 18.84 22.47 1.71
N THR A 668 18.26 23.10 2.73
CA THR A 668 19.01 23.90 3.69
C THR A 668 19.06 23.15 5.03
N VAL A 669 20.23 23.15 5.69
CA VAL A 669 20.40 22.46 6.98
C VAL A 669 19.44 23.02 8.04
N PRO A 670 19.25 24.35 8.22
CA PRO A 670 18.34 24.88 9.22
C PRO A 670 16.88 24.43 9.04
N THR A 671 16.38 24.39 7.80
CA THR A 671 15.00 23.99 7.51
C THR A 671 14.81 22.50 7.72
N VAL A 672 15.79 21.67 7.32
CA VAL A 672 15.78 20.23 7.63
C VAL A 672 15.78 19.98 9.14
N GLU A 673 16.60 20.68 9.92
CA GLU A 673 16.64 20.54 11.38
C GLU A 673 15.33 21.01 12.04
N ALA A 674 14.73 22.09 11.55
CA ALA A 674 13.45 22.60 12.03
C ALA A 674 12.33 21.57 11.82
N HIS A 675 12.19 21.03 10.60
CA HIS A 675 11.18 20.03 10.28
C HIS A 675 11.43 18.69 10.97
N ALA A 676 12.69 18.29 11.18
CA ALA A 676 13.04 17.10 11.96
C ALA A 676 12.52 17.21 13.40
N ARG A 677 12.76 18.37 14.04
CA ARG A 677 12.29 18.67 15.39
C ARG A 677 10.78 18.76 15.46
N GLU A 678 10.16 19.39 14.45
CA GLU A 678 8.70 19.48 14.35
C GLU A 678 8.05 18.10 14.23
N LEU A 679 8.59 17.21 13.39
CA LEU A 679 8.03 15.87 13.20
C LEU A 679 8.22 14.98 14.43
N PHE A 680 9.45 14.88 14.95
CA PHE A 680 9.82 13.81 15.88
C PHE A 680 10.03 14.29 17.33
N GLY A 681 10.05 15.60 17.57
CA GLY A 681 10.33 16.17 18.90
C GLY A 681 11.75 15.97 19.42
N THR A 682 12.67 15.45 18.59
CA THR A 682 14.04 15.09 18.97
C THR A 682 15.05 15.92 18.16
N GLU A 683 16.10 16.39 18.83
CA GLU A 683 17.20 17.12 18.19
C GLU A 683 17.98 16.19 17.25
N PRO A 684 18.12 16.54 15.96
CA PRO A 684 18.85 15.71 15.01
C PRO A 684 20.36 15.83 15.17
N LEU A 685 21.06 14.70 15.07
CA LEU A 685 22.49 14.62 14.81
C LEU A 685 22.72 14.34 13.32
N TRP A 686 23.71 14.98 12.73
CA TRP A 686 24.07 14.77 11.33
C TRP A 686 25.22 13.80 11.20
N THR A 687 25.03 12.77 10.37
CA THR A 687 26.11 11.89 9.91
C THR A 687 26.38 12.16 8.44
N PRO A 688 27.53 12.74 8.07
CA PRO A 688 27.88 12.93 6.68
C PRO A 688 28.22 11.59 6.04
N GLN A 689 27.94 11.43 4.75
CA GLN A 689 28.40 10.24 4.04
C GLN A 689 29.93 10.19 3.86
N GLY A 690 30.63 11.31 3.99
CA GLY A 690 32.09 11.27 3.98
C GLY A 690 32.73 12.62 4.30
N PRO A 691 34.08 12.67 4.31
CA PRO A 691 34.83 13.83 4.80
C PRO A 691 34.52 15.12 4.02
N SER A 692 34.35 15.04 2.70
CA SER A 692 34.02 16.22 1.89
C SER A 692 32.64 16.80 2.25
N ILE A 693 31.64 15.95 2.54
CA ILE A 693 30.31 16.40 2.99
C ILE A 693 30.39 16.92 4.42
N ARG A 694 31.18 16.28 5.29
CA ARG A 694 31.44 16.76 6.65
C ARG A 694 31.96 18.19 6.66
N THR A 695 32.94 18.49 5.80
CA THR A 695 33.50 19.84 5.67
C THR A 695 32.42 20.86 5.34
N ILE A 696 31.53 20.55 4.38
CA ILE A 696 30.41 21.42 4.00
C ILE A 696 29.42 21.58 5.16
N LEU A 697 29.02 20.48 5.83
CA LEU A 697 28.06 20.56 6.92
C LEU A 697 28.57 21.36 8.13
N ARG A 698 29.89 21.36 8.40
CA ARG A 698 30.49 22.16 9.48
C ARG A 698 30.28 23.66 9.32
N GLU A 699 30.03 24.13 8.09
CA GLU A 699 29.70 25.53 7.82
C GLU A 699 28.27 25.88 8.25
N HIS A 700 27.41 24.87 8.42
CA HIS A 700 25.98 25.03 8.68
C HIS A 700 25.52 24.51 10.05
N THR A 701 26.17 23.49 10.60
CA THR A 701 25.79 22.88 11.89
C THR A 701 27.01 22.31 12.62
N SER A 702 26.97 22.34 13.95
CA SER A 702 27.96 21.70 14.83
C SER A 702 27.48 20.35 15.37
N ALA A 703 26.22 19.98 15.14
CA ALA A 703 25.60 18.75 15.61
C ALA A 703 25.98 17.55 14.72
N LEU A 704 27.28 17.29 14.58
CA LEU A 704 27.81 16.21 13.76
C LEU A 704 28.24 15.03 14.64
N THR A 705 27.99 13.81 14.17
CA THR A 705 28.60 12.60 14.74
C THR A 705 30.12 12.62 14.56
N ASP A 706 30.83 11.85 15.36
CA ASP A 706 32.29 11.68 15.27
C ASP A 706 32.73 10.70 14.16
N TRP A 707 31.77 10.01 13.52
CA TRP A 707 31.98 9.05 12.44
C TRP A 707 31.25 9.45 11.15
N ASP A 708 31.71 8.95 10.00
CA ASP A 708 31.09 9.12 8.68
C ASP A 708 30.40 7.84 8.25
N ASP A 709 29.31 7.95 7.47
CA ASP A 709 28.58 6.81 6.91
C ASP A 709 28.80 6.71 5.39
N PRO A 710 29.99 6.29 4.93
CA PRO A 710 30.27 6.15 3.49
C PRO A 710 29.25 5.22 2.84
N GLY A 711 28.82 4.19 3.55
CA GLY A 711 28.01 3.11 3.03
C GLY A 711 28.84 1.83 2.97
N LEU A 712 28.14 0.72 3.13
CA LEU A 712 28.77 -0.56 3.48
C LEU A 712 28.91 -1.47 2.26
N VAL A 713 29.90 -2.35 2.32
CA VAL A 713 30.10 -3.45 1.36
C VAL A 713 30.23 -4.77 2.10
N ASP A 714 29.64 -5.81 1.53
CA ASP A 714 29.73 -7.16 2.08
C ASP A 714 31.09 -7.78 1.77
N THR A 715 31.99 -7.77 2.75
CA THR A 715 33.35 -8.28 2.59
C THR A 715 33.42 -9.79 2.42
N ALA A 716 32.32 -10.54 2.61
CA ALA A 716 32.28 -11.98 2.38
C ALA A 716 31.95 -12.33 0.92
N THR A 717 31.15 -11.52 0.24
CA THR A 717 30.66 -11.81 -1.12
C THR A 717 31.40 -11.05 -2.22
N TRP A 718 31.94 -9.87 -1.90
CA TRP A 718 32.63 -9.04 -2.89
C TRP A 718 34.01 -9.51 -3.34
N PRO A 719 34.82 -10.27 -2.58
CA PRO A 719 36.10 -10.81 -3.07
C PRO A 719 35.92 -11.78 -4.25
N THR A 720 35.77 -11.23 -5.45
CA THR A 720 35.50 -11.97 -6.70
C THR A 720 36.78 -12.41 -7.41
N ARG A 721 37.91 -11.77 -7.09
CA ARG A 721 39.23 -12.13 -7.59
C ARG A 721 40.11 -12.66 -6.48
N ASP A 722 40.74 -13.81 -6.74
CA ASP A 722 41.78 -14.36 -5.87
C ASP A 722 43.04 -13.47 -5.92
N PRO A 723 43.49 -12.89 -4.78
CA PRO A 723 44.73 -12.11 -4.71
C PRO A 723 45.97 -12.91 -5.13
N ASP A 724 45.92 -14.24 -5.06
CA ASP A 724 47.00 -15.15 -5.46
C ASP A 724 46.93 -15.52 -6.96
N ALA A 725 45.89 -15.13 -7.69
CA ALA A 725 45.76 -15.45 -9.10
C ALA A 725 46.84 -14.74 -9.95
N PRO A 726 47.55 -15.46 -10.85
CA PRO A 726 48.54 -14.85 -11.72
C PRO A 726 47.87 -13.89 -12.70
N LEU A 727 48.54 -12.76 -12.99
CA LEU A 727 48.09 -11.82 -14.02
C LEU A 727 48.05 -12.50 -15.40
N PRO A 728 47.01 -12.27 -16.21
CA PRO A 728 46.91 -12.83 -17.54
C PRO A 728 47.94 -12.21 -18.49
N ALA A 729 48.24 -12.91 -19.60
CA ALA A 729 49.20 -12.43 -20.60
C ALA A 729 48.80 -11.08 -21.24
N VAL A 730 47.50 -10.77 -21.26
CA VAL A 730 46.95 -9.46 -21.67
C VAL A 730 46.04 -8.98 -20.54
N PRO A 731 46.51 -8.09 -19.66
CA PRO A 731 45.71 -7.53 -18.58
C PRO A 731 44.51 -6.72 -19.09
N VAL A 732 43.41 -6.79 -18.36
CA VAL A 732 42.19 -6.03 -18.59
C VAL A 732 42.12 -4.86 -17.61
N VAL A 733 42.10 -3.65 -18.15
CA VAL A 733 41.76 -2.44 -17.39
C VAL A 733 40.28 -2.12 -17.56
N GLY A 734 39.57 -2.20 -16.44
CA GLY A 734 38.12 -2.08 -16.39
C GLY A 734 37.66 -0.74 -15.82
N ARG A 735 36.49 -0.29 -16.27
CA ARG A 735 35.61 0.62 -15.49
C ARG A 735 34.14 0.29 -15.68
N TYR A 736 33.32 0.59 -14.68
CA TYR A 736 31.86 0.65 -14.87
C TYR A 736 31.22 1.82 -14.13
N SER A 737 30.10 2.30 -14.69
CA SER A 737 29.17 3.22 -14.01
C SER A 737 27.87 3.33 -14.82
N ARG A 738 26.95 4.19 -14.39
CA ARG A 738 25.92 4.74 -15.30
C ARG A 738 26.57 5.66 -16.34
N ASP A 739 25.98 5.71 -17.54
CA ASP A 739 26.42 6.58 -18.64
C ASP A 739 25.89 8.01 -18.41
N ASP A 740 26.51 8.72 -17.45
CA ASP A 740 26.07 10.01 -16.93
C ASP A 740 27.23 11.02 -16.92
N ARG A 741 26.93 12.32 -17.14
CA ARG A 741 27.92 13.40 -17.20
C ARG A 741 28.82 13.48 -15.95
N ILE A 742 28.31 13.16 -14.76
CA ILE A 742 29.07 13.23 -13.51
C ILE A 742 30.14 12.13 -13.47
N LYS A 743 29.90 10.99 -14.12
CA LYS A 743 30.73 9.77 -14.05
C LYS A 743 31.90 9.76 -15.04
N PHE A 744 32.10 10.82 -15.81
CA PHE A 744 33.12 10.91 -16.85
C PHE A 744 33.77 12.31 -16.82
N PRO A 745 35.02 12.45 -17.27
CA PRO A 745 35.63 13.76 -17.45
C PRO A 745 34.87 14.58 -18.50
N THR A 746 35.09 15.88 -18.49
CA THR A 746 34.38 16.83 -19.36
C THR A 746 34.90 16.88 -20.79
N THR A 747 36.06 16.27 -21.07
CA THR A 747 36.71 16.31 -22.39
C THR A 747 37.17 14.93 -22.87
N TRP A 748 37.30 14.79 -24.20
CA TRP A 748 37.84 13.57 -24.82
C TRP A 748 39.31 13.38 -24.48
N GLU A 749 40.10 14.45 -24.45
CA GLU A 749 41.54 14.41 -24.23
C GLU A 749 41.87 13.85 -22.84
N THR A 750 41.16 14.31 -21.81
CA THR A 750 41.29 13.78 -20.46
C THR A 750 40.92 12.30 -20.40
N LEU A 751 39.83 11.90 -21.06
CA LEU A 751 39.43 10.49 -21.10
C LEU A 751 40.43 9.63 -21.89
N ALA A 752 40.95 10.13 -23.00
CA ALA A 752 41.91 9.40 -23.82
C ALA A 752 43.26 9.25 -23.10
N ALA A 753 43.76 10.31 -22.46
CA ALA A 753 45.02 10.29 -21.72
C ALA A 753 45.03 9.24 -20.60
N ALA A 754 43.93 9.13 -19.84
CA ALA A 754 43.82 8.17 -18.74
C ALA A 754 43.78 6.70 -19.18
N TYR A 755 43.41 6.42 -20.42
CA TYR A 755 43.24 5.05 -20.94
C TYR A 755 44.16 4.76 -22.14
N ASP A 756 45.18 5.58 -22.37
CA ASP A 756 46.27 5.32 -23.32
C ASP A 756 47.34 4.42 -22.70
N LEU A 757 47.01 3.13 -22.55
CA LEU A 757 47.81 2.18 -21.77
C LEU A 757 48.87 1.43 -22.60
N GLY A 758 48.95 1.70 -23.91
CA GLY A 758 49.88 1.06 -24.85
C GLY A 758 49.43 -0.31 -25.35
N PRO A 759 50.19 -0.92 -26.29
CA PRO A 759 49.89 -2.25 -26.81
C PRO A 759 50.13 -3.33 -25.74
N GLY A 760 49.19 -4.26 -25.57
CA GLY A 760 49.29 -5.36 -24.60
C GLY A 760 48.38 -5.24 -23.37
N VAL A 761 47.57 -4.19 -23.28
CA VAL A 761 46.51 -4.03 -22.28
C VAL A 761 45.17 -3.89 -22.99
N HIS A 762 44.16 -4.60 -22.51
CA HIS A 762 42.79 -4.51 -23.01
C HIS A 762 41.98 -3.54 -22.15
N VAL A 763 41.32 -2.55 -22.75
CA VAL A 763 40.46 -1.61 -22.01
C VAL A 763 39.00 -1.99 -22.20
N ARG A 764 38.29 -2.20 -21.09
CA ARG A 764 36.86 -2.54 -21.07
C ARG A 764 36.07 -1.53 -20.23
N MET A 765 35.02 -0.95 -20.80
CA MET A 765 34.17 0.03 -20.12
C MET A 765 32.69 -0.36 -20.19
N MET A 766 32.05 -0.56 -19.05
CA MET A 766 30.60 -0.78 -18.96
C MET A 766 29.85 0.50 -18.58
N GLY A 767 28.91 0.92 -19.43
CA GLY A 767 28.15 2.17 -19.27
C GLY A 767 28.84 3.42 -19.82
N ALA A 768 29.62 3.28 -20.88
CA ALA A 768 30.32 4.36 -21.59
C ALA A 768 29.93 4.66 -23.06
N PRO A 769 29.17 3.81 -23.81
CA PRO A 769 28.99 4.01 -25.25
C PRO A 769 28.48 5.40 -25.68
N ARG A 770 27.56 6.03 -24.94
CA ARG A 770 26.99 7.33 -25.31
C ARG A 770 27.96 8.45 -25.01
N THR A 771 28.53 8.46 -23.80
CA THR A 771 29.48 9.52 -23.40
C THR A 771 30.73 9.51 -24.26
N VAL A 772 31.33 8.34 -24.54
CA VAL A 772 32.51 8.23 -25.43
C VAL A 772 32.19 8.77 -26.82
N LYS A 773 31.04 8.38 -27.39
CA LYS A 773 30.59 8.87 -28.70
C LYS A 773 30.43 10.40 -28.70
N ARG A 774 29.81 10.96 -27.66
CA ARG A 774 29.60 12.41 -27.51
C ARG A 774 30.92 13.17 -27.41
N LEU A 775 31.79 12.81 -26.47
CA LEU A 775 33.06 13.52 -26.24
C LEU A 775 33.94 13.51 -27.50
N ARG A 776 33.99 12.38 -28.23
CA ARG A 776 34.71 12.30 -29.50
C ARG A 776 34.13 13.22 -30.58
N ALA A 777 32.80 13.27 -30.70
CA ALA A 777 32.13 14.14 -31.65
C ALA A 777 32.39 15.62 -31.33
N GLU A 778 32.35 16.00 -30.04
CA GLU A 778 32.66 17.36 -29.56
C GLU A 778 34.12 17.74 -29.82
N ALA A 779 35.07 16.83 -29.58
CA ALA A 779 36.49 17.06 -29.89
C ALA A 779 36.73 17.22 -31.40
N THR A 780 36.13 16.35 -32.22
CA THR A 780 36.21 16.42 -33.70
C THR A 780 35.63 17.73 -34.22
N ALA A 781 34.46 18.14 -33.72
CA ALA A 781 33.83 19.41 -34.08
C ALA A 781 34.68 20.63 -33.70
N ALA A 782 35.45 20.53 -32.61
CA ALA A 782 36.41 21.54 -32.17
C ALA A 782 37.77 21.47 -32.89
N GLY A 783 37.93 20.64 -33.93
CA GLY A 783 39.19 20.49 -34.68
C GLY A 783 40.30 19.74 -33.95
N ARG A 784 39.96 19.03 -32.86
CA ARG A 784 40.90 18.27 -32.03
C ARG A 784 40.90 16.78 -32.42
N PRO A 785 42.05 16.08 -32.42
CA PRO A 785 42.11 14.67 -32.80
C PRO A 785 41.32 13.75 -31.86
N ALA A 786 40.42 12.94 -32.41
CA ALA A 786 39.62 11.98 -31.64
C ALA A 786 39.53 10.59 -32.31
N PRO A 787 40.67 9.87 -32.44
CA PRO A 787 40.71 8.55 -33.09
C PRO A 787 39.77 7.57 -32.38
N GLN A 788 39.31 6.55 -33.11
CA GLN A 788 38.47 5.51 -32.52
C GLN A 788 39.38 4.56 -31.73
N PRO A 789 39.20 4.45 -30.39
CA PRO A 789 40.02 3.55 -29.61
C PRO A 789 39.57 2.11 -29.82
N ALA A 790 40.51 1.16 -29.64
CA ALA A 790 40.21 -0.27 -29.61
C ALA A 790 39.67 -0.72 -28.23
N TRP A 791 38.79 0.08 -27.62
CA TRP A 791 38.19 -0.21 -26.31
C TRP A 791 36.92 -1.05 -26.48
N GLU A 792 36.70 -1.99 -25.57
CA GLU A 792 35.45 -2.73 -25.47
C GLU A 792 34.42 -1.89 -24.69
N LEU A 793 33.40 -1.38 -25.39
CA LEU A 793 32.36 -0.55 -24.79
C LEU A 793 31.07 -1.34 -24.63
N LEU A 794 30.69 -1.63 -23.39
CA LEU A 794 29.47 -2.34 -23.03
C LEU A 794 28.38 -1.34 -22.58
N PRO A 795 27.10 -1.56 -22.89
CA PRO A 795 26.00 -0.81 -22.27
C PRO A 795 25.99 -0.97 -20.75
N HIS A 796 25.40 0.00 -20.04
CA HIS A 796 25.22 -0.13 -18.58
C HIS A 796 24.34 -1.34 -18.25
N GLY A 797 24.77 -2.19 -17.32
CA GLY A 797 24.04 -3.39 -16.92
C GLY A 797 24.10 -4.53 -17.94
N ALA A 798 25.10 -4.54 -18.84
CA ALA A 798 25.29 -5.62 -19.80
C ALA A 798 25.61 -6.98 -19.14
N MET A 799 26.17 -6.96 -17.93
CA MET A 799 26.43 -8.13 -17.09
C MET A 799 26.41 -7.72 -15.60
N PRO A 800 26.28 -8.68 -14.67
CA PRO A 800 26.48 -8.45 -13.24
C PRO A 800 27.84 -7.78 -12.97
N VAL A 801 27.87 -6.90 -11.96
CA VAL A 801 29.07 -6.10 -11.65
C VAL A 801 30.18 -7.00 -11.10
N GLU A 802 29.80 -8.00 -10.33
CA GLU A 802 30.66 -9.03 -9.75
C GLU A 802 31.38 -9.81 -10.86
N GLU A 803 30.65 -10.19 -11.93
CA GLU A 803 31.21 -10.85 -13.11
C GLU A 803 32.17 -9.91 -13.88
N PHE A 804 31.79 -8.63 -14.02
CA PHE A 804 32.65 -7.64 -14.66
C PHE A 804 33.98 -7.45 -13.91
N LEU A 805 33.93 -7.36 -12.57
CA LEU A 805 35.10 -7.16 -11.72
C LEU A 805 35.97 -8.42 -11.62
N ALA A 806 35.37 -9.61 -11.59
CA ALA A 806 36.12 -10.88 -11.67
C ALA A 806 37.01 -10.96 -12.92
N GLY A 807 36.55 -10.38 -14.03
CA GLY A 807 37.29 -10.28 -15.29
C GLY A 807 38.16 -9.03 -15.45
N THR A 808 38.41 -8.27 -14.39
CA THR A 808 39.20 -7.02 -14.40
C THR A 808 40.49 -7.19 -13.59
N ASP A 809 41.63 -6.71 -14.12
CA ASP A 809 42.95 -6.79 -13.45
C ASP A 809 43.34 -5.49 -12.75
N VAL A 810 42.99 -4.34 -13.32
CA VAL A 810 43.14 -3.01 -12.68
C VAL A 810 41.90 -2.19 -12.98
N PHE A 811 41.36 -1.51 -11.98
CA PHE A 811 40.21 -0.64 -12.14
C PHE A 811 40.66 0.82 -12.25
N VAL A 812 40.36 1.47 -13.37
CA VAL A 812 40.67 2.89 -13.56
C VAL A 812 39.37 3.68 -13.54
N TYR A 813 39.33 4.78 -12.80
CA TYR A 813 38.14 5.62 -12.74
C TYR A 813 38.51 7.10 -12.77
N VAL A 814 38.08 7.76 -13.84
CA VAL A 814 38.25 9.20 -14.02
C VAL A 814 36.88 9.76 -14.29
N ASP A 815 36.41 10.61 -13.40
CA ASP A 815 35.09 11.22 -13.41
C ASP A 815 35.20 12.75 -13.46
N ASN A 816 34.06 13.44 -13.38
CA ASN A 816 34.05 14.89 -13.59
C ASN A 816 34.75 15.62 -12.43
N PRO A 817 35.84 16.38 -12.66
CA PRO A 817 36.59 17.01 -11.57
C PRO A 817 35.79 18.04 -10.76
N ASP A 818 34.76 18.63 -11.37
CA ASP A 818 33.97 19.73 -10.79
C ASP A 818 32.68 19.24 -10.09
N ALA A 819 32.31 17.98 -10.27
CA ALA A 819 31.09 17.42 -9.68
C ALA A 819 31.35 16.73 -8.33
N HIS A 820 30.41 16.88 -7.39
CA HIS A 820 30.43 16.14 -6.13
C HIS A 820 29.99 14.69 -6.35
N GLU A 821 30.94 13.76 -6.40
CA GLU A 821 30.66 12.34 -6.29
C GLU A 821 30.58 11.94 -4.82
N ALA A 822 29.37 11.92 -4.25
CA ALA A 822 29.15 11.80 -2.81
C ALA A 822 29.68 10.51 -2.14
N PHE A 823 29.85 9.41 -2.88
CA PHE A 823 30.27 8.13 -2.31
C PHE A 823 31.31 7.37 -3.13
N GLY A 824 31.26 7.42 -4.47
CA GLY A 824 32.16 6.62 -5.29
C GLY A 824 32.01 5.11 -5.06
N ARG A 825 30.78 4.58 -4.84
CA ARG A 825 30.54 3.14 -4.57
C ARG A 825 31.22 2.20 -5.57
N THR A 826 31.33 2.61 -6.83
CA THR A 826 32.04 1.85 -7.87
C THR A 826 33.51 1.64 -7.56
N LEU A 827 34.16 2.62 -6.92
CA LEU A 827 35.54 2.52 -6.44
C LEU A 827 35.62 1.54 -5.27
N LEU A 828 34.67 1.60 -4.33
CA LEU A 828 34.64 0.70 -3.17
C LEU A 828 34.33 -0.75 -3.58
N GLU A 829 33.38 -0.98 -4.49
CA GLU A 829 33.02 -2.30 -5.03
C GLU A 829 34.20 -2.93 -5.78
N ALA A 830 34.90 -2.15 -6.63
CA ALA A 830 36.14 -2.59 -7.26
C ALA A 830 37.23 -2.90 -6.22
N ALA A 831 37.34 -2.06 -5.20
CA ALA A 831 38.34 -2.24 -4.16
C ALA A 831 38.09 -3.52 -3.32
N ALA A 832 36.83 -3.76 -2.95
CA ALA A 832 36.38 -4.94 -2.22
C ALA A 832 36.50 -6.23 -3.05
N SER A 833 36.55 -6.11 -4.38
CA SER A 833 36.72 -7.23 -5.31
C SER A 833 38.15 -7.76 -5.43
N GLY A 834 39.11 -7.16 -4.71
CA GLY A 834 40.52 -7.52 -4.82
C GLY A 834 41.18 -6.97 -6.09
N VAL A 835 40.57 -5.97 -6.74
CA VAL A 835 41.11 -5.31 -7.93
C VAL A 835 41.78 -3.99 -7.51
N PRO A 836 43.06 -3.74 -7.80
CA PRO A 836 43.69 -2.46 -7.52
C PRO A 836 42.99 -1.31 -8.24
N VAL A 837 42.68 -0.26 -7.50
CA VAL A 837 41.94 0.90 -8.02
C VAL A 837 42.86 2.10 -8.20
N VAL A 838 42.85 2.69 -9.40
CA VAL A 838 43.52 3.94 -9.74
C VAL A 838 42.47 5.00 -10.08
N THR A 839 42.50 6.13 -9.38
CA THR A 839 41.54 7.22 -9.56
C THR A 839 42.22 8.58 -9.47
N ILE A 840 41.49 9.66 -9.74
CA ILE A 840 42.04 11.03 -9.68
C ILE A 840 42.19 11.54 -8.23
N PRO A 841 43.14 12.46 -7.94
CA PRO A 841 43.48 12.87 -6.57
C PRO A 841 42.32 13.45 -5.75
N LYS A 842 41.25 13.93 -6.38
CA LYS A 842 40.08 14.46 -5.67
C LYS A 842 39.43 13.45 -4.70
N HIS A 843 39.58 12.15 -4.97
CA HIS A 843 39.00 11.07 -4.15
C HIS A 843 39.85 10.72 -2.91
N ARG A 844 41.03 11.34 -2.76
CA ARG A 844 41.95 11.08 -1.65
C ARG A 844 41.37 11.49 -0.30
N GLU A 845 40.55 12.54 -0.28
CA GLU A 845 39.88 12.98 0.94
C GLU A 845 38.93 11.89 1.49
N THR A 846 38.21 11.19 0.61
CA THR A 846 37.22 10.16 0.98
C THR A 846 37.86 8.82 1.32
N PHE A 847 38.83 8.38 0.53
CA PHE A 847 39.36 7.02 0.61
C PHE A 847 40.75 6.91 1.24
N GLY A 848 41.42 8.03 1.52
CA GLY A 848 42.70 8.06 2.22
C GLY A 848 43.79 7.24 1.51
N ASP A 849 44.26 6.18 2.17
CA ASP A 849 45.28 5.23 1.72
C ASP A 849 44.73 3.98 1.01
N LEU A 850 43.39 3.87 0.88
CA LEU A 850 42.72 2.72 0.27
C LEU A 850 43.05 2.57 -1.22
N LEU A 851 43.08 3.68 -1.97
CA LEU A 851 43.21 3.69 -3.44
C LEU A 851 44.54 4.30 -3.88
N LEU A 852 44.86 4.14 -5.17
CA LEU A 852 45.97 4.84 -5.82
C LEU A 852 45.46 6.07 -6.56
N TYR A 853 46.24 7.15 -6.52
CA TYR A 853 45.86 8.43 -7.08
C TYR A 853 46.84 8.89 -8.14
N ALA A 854 46.33 9.31 -9.28
CA ALA A 854 47.11 9.78 -10.43
C ALA A 854 46.30 10.82 -11.20
N GLU A 855 46.95 11.89 -11.67
CA GLU A 855 46.32 12.73 -12.68
C GLU A 855 46.08 11.93 -13.97
N PRO A 856 45.09 12.30 -14.82
CA PRO A 856 44.73 11.53 -16.02
C PRO A 856 45.94 11.16 -16.91
N GLU A 857 46.93 12.03 -17.04
CA GLU A 857 48.14 11.79 -17.84
C GLU A 857 49.15 10.85 -17.15
N GLU A 858 49.05 10.69 -15.82
CA GLU A 858 49.92 9.85 -15.01
C GLU A 858 49.37 8.42 -14.85
N VAL A 859 48.06 8.21 -15.09
CA VAL A 859 47.39 6.91 -14.97
C VAL A 859 48.13 5.81 -15.73
N PRO A 860 48.53 5.96 -17.01
CA PRO A 860 49.24 4.90 -17.73
C PRO A 860 50.53 4.45 -17.04
N ALA A 861 51.32 5.39 -16.51
CA ALA A 861 52.56 5.08 -15.83
C ALA A 861 52.32 4.33 -14.51
N VAL A 862 51.25 4.67 -13.78
CA VAL A 862 50.87 3.98 -12.54
C VAL A 862 50.41 2.54 -12.83
N VAL A 863 49.53 2.37 -13.82
CA VAL A 863 49.02 1.06 -14.23
C VAL A 863 50.16 0.15 -14.72
N GLN A 864 51.06 0.66 -15.55
CA GLN A 864 52.22 -0.11 -16.05
C GLN A 864 53.17 -0.53 -14.92
N ARG A 865 53.42 0.34 -13.92
CA ARG A 865 54.23 -0.02 -12.75
C ARG A 865 53.59 -1.14 -11.92
N LEU A 866 52.27 -1.08 -11.70
CA LEU A 866 51.54 -2.13 -10.98
C LEU A 866 51.62 -3.48 -11.70
N LEU A 867 51.43 -3.49 -13.01
CA LEU A 867 51.44 -4.72 -13.80
C LEU A 867 52.85 -5.32 -13.97
N ALA A 868 53.91 -4.49 -13.87
CA ALA A 868 55.28 -4.93 -14.00
C ALA A 868 55.87 -5.53 -12.71
N ASP A 869 55.26 -5.27 -11.55
CA ASP A 869 55.72 -5.74 -10.24
C ASP A 869 54.63 -6.55 -9.52
N PRO A 870 54.61 -7.89 -9.70
CA PRO A 870 53.62 -8.76 -9.08
C PRO A 870 53.62 -8.72 -7.54
N VAL A 871 54.76 -8.41 -6.90
CA VAL A 871 54.85 -8.33 -5.45
C VAL A 871 54.15 -7.06 -4.97
N ALA A 872 54.47 -5.91 -5.57
CA ALA A 872 53.80 -4.65 -5.26
C ALA A 872 52.30 -4.69 -5.59
N TYR A 873 51.89 -5.38 -6.66
CA TYR A 873 50.48 -5.62 -6.98
C TYR A 873 49.76 -6.36 -5.84
N ARG A 874 50.34 -7.48 -5.38
CA ARG A 874 49.77 -8.29 -4.29
C ARG A 874 49.66 -7.50 -3.00
N GLU A 875 50.75 -6.84 -2.58
CA GLU A 875 50.76 -6.01 -1.37
C GLU A 875 49.69 -4.91 -1.42
N ARG A 876 49.46 -4.32 -2.61
CA ARG A 876 48.40 -3.33 -2.81
C ARG A 876 47.01 -3.94 -2.64
N VAL A 877 46.74 -5.12 -3.21
CA VAL A 877 45.46 -5.83 -3.05
C VAL A 877 45.21 -6.18 -1.59
N GLU A 878 46.20 -6.78 -0.90
CA GLU A 878 46.08 -7.16 0.51
C GLU A 878 45.84 -5.95 1.42
N HIS A 879 46.55 -4.84 1.20
CA HIS A 879 46.33 -3.61 1.95
C HIS A 879 44.93 -3.03 1.69
N GLN A 880 44.46 -3.05 0.44
CA GLN A 880 43.13 -2.56 0.07
C GLN A 880 42.03 -3.38 0.75
N LEU A 881 42.06 -4.71 0.65
CA LEU A 881 41.06 -5.59 1.26
C LEU A 881 40.99 -5.43 2.79
N ARG A 882 42.14 -5.28 3.45
CA ARG A 882 42.21 -5.00 4.89
C ARG A 882 41.55 -3.66 5.25
N VAL A 883 41.87 -2.58 4.54
CA VAL A 883 41.27 -1.26 4.81
C VAL A 883 39.76 -1.28 4.51
N VAL A 884 39.31 -2.01 3.47
CA VAL A 884 37.87 -2.24 3.23
C VAL A 884 37.21 -2.91 4.43
N ALA A 885 37.80 -3.99 4.95
CA ALA A 885 37.27 -4.71 6.10
C ALA A 885 37.24 -3.86 7.38
N GLU A 886 38.25 -3.03 7.60
CA GLU A 886 38.34 -2.17 8.78
C GLU A 886 37.36 -0.98 8.74
N ARG A 887 37.13 -0.38 7.56
CA ARG A 887 36.40 0.91 7.47
C ARG A 887 35.03 0.85 6.80
N TYR A 888 34.72 -0.19 6.04
CA TYR A 888 33.51 -0.25 5.19
C TYR A 888 32.73 -1.56 5.34
N SER A 889 33.06 -2.38 6.34
CA SER A 889 32.35 -3.64 6.62
C SER A 889 31.07 -3.40 7.43
N ARG A 890 30.16 -4.39 7.42
CA ARG A 890 28.97 -4.40 8.27
C ARG A 890 29.34 -4.18 9.75
N ALA A 891 30.37 -4.87 10.25
CA ALA A 891 30.83 -4.77 11.63
C ALA A 891 31.18 -3.33 12.08
N SER A 892 31.82 -2.53 11.21
CA SER A 892 32.17 -1.14 11.57
C SER A 892 30.94 -0.25 11.78
N PHE A 893 29.85 -0.49 11.04
CA PHE A 893 28.61 0.25 11.20
C PHE A 893 27.88 -0.13 12.49
N THR A 894 27.78 -1.43 12.79
CA THR A 894 27.17 -1.92 14.03
C THR A 894 27.82 -1.28 15.26
N GLN A 895 29.16 -1.17 15.28
CA GLN A 895 29.87 -0.53 16.39
C GLN A 895 29.45 0.93 16.62
N HIS A 896 29.23 1.70 15.55
CA HIS A 896 28.77 3.08 15.66
C HIS A 896 27.33 3.16 16.18
N VAL A 897 26.46 2.25 15.74
CA VAL A 897 25.06 2.19 16.18
C VAL A 897 24.97 1.77 17.65
N GLU A 898 25.70 0.73 18.07
CA GLU A 898 25.77 0.28 19.47
C GLU A 898 26.32 1.35 20.41
N GLY A 899 27.15 2.27 19.90
CA GLY A 899 27.60 3.46 20.64
C GLY A 899 26.46 4.40 21.03
N LEU A 900 25.34 4.37 20.33
CA LEU A 900 24.14 5.19 20.59
C LEU A 900 23.05 4.41 21.33
N VAL A 901 22.75 3.18 20.89
CA VAL A 901 21.61 2.40 21.41
C VAL A 901 22.01 1.35 22.46
N GLY A 902 23.30 1.03 22.60
CA GLY A 902 23.79 -0.10 23.40
C GLY A 902 23.81 -1.41 22.60
N PRO A 903 24.31 -2.51 23.20
CA PRO A 903 24.20 -3.84 22.60
C PRO A 903 22.71 -4.26 22.52
N PRO A 904 22.36 -5.22 21.65
CA PRO A 904 20.98 -5.69 21.52
C PRO A 904 20.46 -6.19 22.87
N THR A 905 19.20 -5.85 23.15
CA THR A 905 18.52 -6.33 24.35
C THR A 905 18.23 -7.83 24.18
N PRO A 906 18.67 -8.72 25.10
CA PRO A 906 18.29 -10.12 25.00
C PRO A 906 16.76 -10.22 25.12
N GLU A 907 16.11 -10.86 24.15
CA GLU A 907 14.66 -11.07 24.15
C GLU A 907 14.22 -11.70 25.49
N GLU A 908 13.41 -10.97 26.27
CA GLU A 908 12.46 -11.61 27.16
C GLU A 908 11.36 -12.17 26.25
N ASP A 909 11.21 -13.49 26.22
CA ASP A 909 10.21 -14.21 25.42
C ASP A 909 8.81 -13.57 25.51
N GLU A 910 8.46 -12.67 24.59
CA GLU A 910 7.07 -12.44 24.19
C GLU A 910 6.70 -13.58 23.23
N ALA A 911 6.00 -14.56 23.80
CA ALA A 911 5.39 -15.66 23.07
C ALA A 911 4.40 -15.13 22.03
N ASP A 912 4.83 -14.96 20.77
CA ASP A 912 4.07 -15.25 19.54
C ASP A 912 4.87 -14.81 18.29
N ALA A 913 5.78 -15.69 17.82
CA ALA A 913 6.21 -15.69 16.42
C ALA A 913 6.39 -17.15 15.95
N PRO A 914 5.73 -17.57 14.85
CA PRO A 914 5.83 -18.93 14.36
C PRO A 914 7.21 -19.16 13.71
N THR A 915 8.02 -20.00 14.35
CA THR A 915 9.33 -20.46 13.85
C THR A 915 9.18 -21.23 12.54
N THR A 916 9.88 -20.78 11.49
CA THR A 916 10.03 -21.50 10.23
C THR A 916 11.04 -22.64 10.36
N GLY A 917 10.65 -23.82 9.87
CA GLY A 917 11.32 -25.09 10.12
C GLY A 917 12.64 -25.31 9.37
N ALA A 918 13.64 -25.81 10.10
CA ALA A 918 14.75 -26.59 9.56
C ALA A 918 14.26 -28.03 9.22
N PRO A 919 14.92 -28.76 8.30
CA PRO A 919 14.46 -30.06 7.85
C PRO A 919 14.61 -31.11 8.94
N ALA A 920 13.49 -31.71 9.37
CA ALA A 920 13.47 -32.81 10.33
C ALA A 920 13.94 -34.14 9.68
N PRO A 921 14.63 -35.02 10.44
CA PRO A 921 15.06 -36.34 9.98
C PRO A 921 13.87 -37.31 9.86
N ASP A 922 14.05 -38.41 9.12
CA ASP A 922 13.06 -39.48 8.93
C ASP A 922 12.53 -40.03 10.28
N VAL A 923 11.28 -39.68 10.61
CA VAL A 923 10.54 -40.20 11.78
C VAL A 923 9.59 -41.32 11.32
N PRO A 924 9.52 -42.47 12.02
CA PRO A 924 8.62 -43.56 11.70
C PRO A 924 7.13 -43.16 11.86
N ALA A 925 6.26 -43.73 11.01
CA ALA A 925 4.85 -43.38 10.90
C ALA A 925 4.07 -43.55 12.23
N VAL A 926 3.75 -42.43 12.88
CA VAL A 926 2.80 -42.34 14.00
C VAL A 926 1.40 -42.10 13.40
N PRO A 927 0.32 -42.74 13.92
CA PRO A 927 -1.04 -42.48 13.43
C PRO A 927 -1.45 -41.02 13.67
N VAL A 928 -1.85 -40.33 12.60
CA VAL A 928 -2.47 -39.00 12.64
C VAL A 928 -3.90 -39.14 13.15
N VAL A 929 -4.26 -38.36 14.17
CA VAL A 929 -5.60 -38.38 14.77
C VAL A 929 -6.40 -37.22 14.22
N VAL A 930 -7.55 -37.48 13.60
CA VAL A 930 -8.51 -36.40 13.30
C VAL A 930 -9.52 -36.36 14.42
N THR A 931 -9.68 -35.21 15.05
CA THR A 931 -10.61 -34.96 16.14
C THR A 931 -11.82 -34.23 15.58
N VAL A 932 -13.00 -34.81 15.77
CA VAL A 932 -14.28 -34.17 15.45
C VAL A 932 -14.99 -33.88 16.76
N ALA A 933 -15.13 -32.60 17.14
CA ALA A 933 -15.63 -32.19 18.47
C ALA A 933 -16.81 -31.20 18.37
N PRO A 934 -17.82 -31.28 19.25
CA PRO A 934 -19.01 -30.42 19.16
C PRO A 934 -18.72 -28.99 19.61
N THR A 935 -19.28 -28.01 18.92
CA THR A 935 -19.19 -26.62 19.39
C THR A 935 -20.27 -26.28 20.42
N GLY A 936 -21.28 -27.15 20.57
CA GLY A 936 -22.46 -26.90 21.40
C GLY A 936 -23.56 -26.05 20.74
N ASP A 937 -23.30 -25.50 19.55
CA ASP A 937 -24.29 -24.78 18.74
C ASP A 937 -24.87 -25.70 17.64
N PRO A 938 -26.19 -25.94 17.57
CA PRO A 938 -26.80 -26.77 16.53
C PRO A 938 -26.61 -26.23 15.10
N ARG A 939 -26.17 -24.97 14.94
CA ARG A 939 -25.81 -24.35 13.66
C ARG A 939 -24.32 -24.49 13.31
N LEU A 940 -23.50 -24.99 14.23
CA LEU A 940 -22.06 -25.27 14.05
C LEU A 940 -21.72 -26.61 14.68
N PRO A 941 -22.34 -27.71 14.26
CA PRO A 941 -22.46 -28.85 15.13
C PRO A 941 -21.14 -29.48 15.57
N LEU A 942 -20.09 -29.43 14.74
CA LEU A 942 -18.78 -30.05 14.99
C LEU A 942 -17.61 -29.22 14.36
N GLU A 943 -16.47 -29.15 15.03
CA GLU A 943 -15.17 -28.69 14.54
C GLU A 943 -14.29 -29.90 14.18
N VAL A 944 -13.55 -29.83 13.06
CA VAL A 944 -12.67 -30.92 12.59
C VAL A 944 -11.22 -30.44 12.61
N ALA A 945 -10.42 -31.00 13.51
CA ALA A 945 -9.00 -30.69 13.67
C ALA A 945 -8.13 -31.92 13.39
N VAL A 946 -6.89 -31.69 12.94
CA VAL A 946 -5.87 -32.74 12.78
C VAL A 946 -4.91 -32.65 13.97
N ASP A 947 -5.04 -33.56 14.93
CA ASP A 947 -4.21 -33.62 16.13
C ASP A 947 -3.08 -34.65 15.99
N GLY A 948 -1.89 -34.31 16.48
CA GLY A 948 -0.76 -35.22 16.57
C GLY A 948 0.19 -34.83 17.71
N PRO A 949 0.86 -35.79 18.39
CA PRO A 949 1.87 -35.45 19.38
C PRO A 949 3.12 -34.92 18.67
N ALA A 950 3.45 -33.65 18.94
CA ALA A 950 4.74 -32.99 18.68
C ALA A 950 5.22 -32.76 17.23
N HIS A 951 4.57 -33.26 16.18
CA HIS A 951 4.72 -32.76 14.80
C HIS A 951 3.60 -33.36 13.93
N PRO A 952 2.58 -32.59 13.49
CA PRO A 952 1.66 -33.07 12.46
C PRO A 952 2.45 -33.32 11.17
N ASP A 953 2.09 -34.33 10.36
CA ASP A 953 2.59 -34.41 8.99
C ASP A 953 2.17 -33.09 8.30
N PRO A 954 3.11 -32.19 7.94
CA PRO A 954 2.77 -30.88 7.38
C PRO A 954 2.04 -31.00 6.03
N ARG A 955 1.98 -32.21 5.45
CA ARG A 955 1.27 -32.51 4.21
C ARG A 955 -0.21 -32.86 4.41
N LEU A 956 -0.74 -32.89 5.64
CA LEU A 956 -2.15 -33.20 5.89
C LEU A 956 -2.88 -32.00 6.53
N VAL A 957 -3.91 -31.52 5.85
CA VAL A 957 -4.80 -30.46 6.33
C VAL A 957 -6.23 -30.97 6.42
N ALA A 958 -7.02 -30.44 7.35
CA ALA A 958 -8.48 -30.59 7.36
C ALA A 958 -9.11 -29.27 6.92
N ARG A 959 -10.01 -29.32 5.93
CA ARG A 959 -10.84 -28.16 5.56
C ARG A 959 -12.29 -28.53 5.69
N THR A 960 -13.02 -27.70 6.41
CA THR A 960 -14.46 -27.83 6.61
C THR A 960 -15.18 -26.79 5.77
N MET A 961 -16.21 -27.24 5.06
CA MET A 961 -17.03 -26.45 4.16
C MET A 961 -18.51 -26.68 4.49
N PRO A 962 -19.33 -25.65 4.65
CA PRO A 962 -20.78 -25.82 4.78
C PRO A 962 -21.38 -26.48 3.52
N LEU A 963 -22.33 -27.39 3.70
CA LEU A 963 -23.05 -28.11 2.64
C LEU A 963 -24.53 -27.72 2.57
N ARG A 964 -25.17 -28.05 1.45
CA ARG A 964 -26.60 -27.80 1.18
C ARG A 964 -27.38 -29.03 0.76
N ARG A 965 -28.65 -29.09 1.17
CA ARG A 965 -29.77 -29.64 0.38
C ARG A 965 -30.97 -28.68 0.35
N PRO A 966 -31.87 -28.80 -0.65
CA PRO A 966 -33.11 -28.02 -0.73
C PRO A 966 -34.15 -28.25 0.39
N ALA A 967 -33.96 -29.22 1.29
CA ALA A 967 -34.98 -29.66 2.26
C ALA A 967 -34.75 -29.16 3.70
N ASP A 968 -33.64 -28.48 3.96
CA ASP A 968 -33.09 -28.35 5.32
C ASP A 968 -33.54 -27.05 5.99
N GLY A 969 -34.79 -27.05 6.44
CA GLY A 969 -35.44 -25.90 7.05
C GLY A 969 -35.05 -25.59 8.50
N GLU A 970 -33.77 -25.73 8.93
CA GLU A 970 -33.24 -25.15 10.21
C GLU A 970 -31.79 -25.56 10.61
N ARG A 971 -31.07 -26.44 9.90
CA ARG A 971 -29.71 -26.91 10.29
C ARG A 971 -28.69 -26.79 9.16
N ALA A 972 -27.43 -26.44 9.48
CA ALA A 972 -26.31 -26.41 8.54
C ALA A 972 -25.56 -27.75 8.54
N ASP A 973 -25.55 -28.45 7.41
CA ASP A 973 -24.68 -29.61 7.15
C ASP A 973 -23.28 -29.11 6.74
N ALA A 974 -22.24 -29.95 6.87
CA ALA A 974 -20.88 -29.58 6.46
C ALA A 974 -20.07 -30.79 5.97
N LEU A 975 -19.11 -30.54 5.08
CA LEU A 975 -18.15 -31.50 4.57
C LEU A 975 -16.77 -31.11 5.06
N ALA A 976 -16.12 -31.98 5.81
CA ALA A 976 -14.69 -31.87 6.03
C ALA A 976 -13.96 -32.84 5.12
N ALA A 977 -12.91 -32.39 4.45
CA ALA A 977 -11.97 -33.25 3.75
C ALA A 977 -10.60 -33.14 4.40
N VAL A 978 -9.92 -34.30 4.53
CA VAL A 978 -8.60 -34.42 5.13
C VAL A 978 -7.67 -35.07 4.12
N GLY A 979 -6.50 -34.47 3.86
CA GLY A 979 -5.57 -34.90 2.82
C GLY A 979 -4.50 -33.85 2.55
N SER A 980 -3.78 -33.97 1.42
CA SER A 980 -2.92 -32.85 0.99
C SER A 980 -3.75 -31.61 0.67
N PRO A 981 -3.20 -30.40 0.79
CA PRO A 981 -3.94 -29.17 0.48
C PRO A 981 -4.64 -29.22 -0.89
N GLU A 982 -3.94 -29.70 -1.92
CA GLU A 982 -4.46 -29.85 -3.28
C GLU A 982 -5.56 -30.91 -3.35
N ALA A 983 -5.37 -32.04 -2.67
CA ALA A 983 -6.34 -33.13 -2.66
C ALA A 983 -7.63 -32.73 -1.92
N VAL A 984 -7.52 -32.02 -0.80
CA VAL A 984 -8.66 -31.51 -0.03
C VAL A 984 -9.45 -30.50 -0.88
N GLN A 985 -8.77 -29.55 -1.52
CA GLN A 985 -9.44 -28.57 -2.37
C GLN A 985 -10.11 -29.23 -3.58
N ALA A 986 -9.42 -30.15 -4.24
CA ALA A 986 -9.98 -30.91 -5.35
C ALA A 986 -11.13 -31.82 -4.89
N ALA A 987 -11.10 -32.38 -3.68
CA ALA A 987 -12.17 -33.18 -3.12
C ALA A 987 -13.42 -32.34 -2.84
N LEU A 988 -13.27 -31.20 -2.16
CA LEU A 988 -14.37 -30.26 -1.94
C LEU A 988 -14.95 -29.77 -3.27
N GLY A 989 -14.10 -29.46 -4.25
CA GLY A 989 -14.49 -29.08 -5.60
C GLY A 989 -15.21 -30.17 -6.39
N ALA A 990 -14.75 -31.42 -6.30
CA ALA A 990 -15.37 -32.57 -6.97
C ALA A 990 -16.74 -32.90 -6.36
N HIS A 991 -16.87 -32.84 -5.03
CA HIS A 991 -18.16 -32.95 -4.36
C HIS A 991 -19.11 -31.85 -4.82
N ALA A 992 -18.67 -30.60 -4.76
CA ALA A 992 -19.44 -29.44 -5.20
C ALA A 992 -19.93 -29.57 -6.66
N ALA A 993 -19.04 -29.93 -7.59
CA ALA A 993 -19.38 -30.08 -9.01
C ALA A 993 -20.41 -31.20 -9.23
N ALA A 994 -20.25 -32.32 -8.52
CA ALA A 994 -21.22 -33.42 -8.57
C ALA A 994 -22.60 -32.96 -8.05
N THR A 995 -22.65 -32.29 -6.89
CA THR A 995 -23.91 -31.75 -6.34
C THR A 995 -24.57 -30.74 -7.29
N ALA A 996 -23.80 -29.82 -7.88
CA ALA A 996 -24.30 -28.83 -8.83
C ALA A 996 -24.87 -29.46 -10.11
N SER A 997 -24.33 -30.62 -10.53
CA SER A 997 -24.85 -31.39 -11.67
C SER A 997 -26.11 -32.22 -11.37
N GLY A 998 -26.65 -32.12 -10.15
CA GLY A 998 -27.82 -32.89 -9.70
C GLY A 998 -27.50 -34.32 -9.26
N ALA A 999 -26.21 -34.65 -9.02
CA ALA A 999 -25.84 -35.94 -8.48
C ALA A 999 -26.34 -36.07 -7.03
N GLY A 1000 -26.81 -37.27 -6.66
CA GLY A 1000 -27.20 -37.55 -5.27
C GLY A 1000 -26.01 -37.47 -4.32
N GLU A 1001 -26.26 -37.18 -3.04
CA GLU A 1001 -25.25 -37.00 -1.97
C GLU A 1001 -24.17 -38.09 -1.97
N GLN A 1002 -24.56 -39.35 -2.11
CA GLN A 1002 -23.60 -40.45 -2.16
C GLN A 1002 -22.66 -40.37 -3.36
N ALA A 1003 -23.17 -40.02 -4.54
CA ALA A 1003 -22.33 -39.85 -5.72
C ALA A 1003 -21.37 -38.66 -5.58
N ALA A 1004 -21.80 -37.58 -4.91
CA ALA A 1004 -20.97 -36.41 -4.62
C ALA A 1004 -19.86 -36.73 -3.59
N LEU A 1005 -20.17 -37.47 -2.53
CA LEU A 1005 -19.17 -37.95 -1.56
C LEU A 1005 -18.15 -38.89 -2.19
N GLU A 1006 -18.62 -39.80 -3.04
CA GLU A 1006 -17.72 -40.68 -3.79
C GLU A 1006 -16.84 -39.89 -4.78
N ALA A 1007 -17.34 -38.79 -5.35
CA ALA A 1007 -16.53 -37.91 -6.20
C ALA A 1007 -15.41 -37.23 -5.40
N ALA A 1008 -15.71 -36.69 -4.21
CA ALA A 1008 -14.70 -36.16 -3.28
C ALA A 1008 -13.67 -37.22 -2.87
N GLN A 1009 -14.14 -38.41 -2.50
CA GLN A 1009 -13.28 -39.51 -2.05
C GLN A 1009 -12.32 -40.00 -3.14
N ARG A 1010 -12.78 -40.03 -4.40
CA ARG A 1010 -11.98 -40.52 -5.54
C ARG A 1010 -10.84 -39.58 -5.91
N VAL A 1011 -10.79 -38.38 -5.36
CA VAL A 1011 -9.68 -37.45 -5.59
C VAL A 1011 -8.39 -38.05 -5.00
N PRO A 1012 -7.35 -38.26 -5.83
CA PRO A 1012 -6.08 -38.80 -5.34
C PRO A 1012 -5.48 -37.92 -4.24
N GLY A 1013 -5.04 -38.54 -3.14
CA GLY A 1013 -4.46 -37.83 -1.99
C GLY A 1013 -5.46 -37.48 -0.88
N THR A 1014 -6.77 -37.64 -1.11
CA THR A 1014 -7.79 -37.52 -0.07
C THR A 1014 -7.68 -38.71 0.89
N ARG A 1015 -7.47 -38.43 2.18
CA ARG A 1015 -7.28 -39.41 3.25
C ARG A 1015 -8.55 -39.71 4.02
N ALA A 1016 -9.39 -38.71 4.21
CA ALA A 1016 -10.72 -38.87 4.79
C ALA A 1016 -11.68 -37.81 4.24
N VAL A 1017 -12.96 -38.17 4.23
CA VAL A 1017 -14.07 -37.23 4.03
C VAL A 1017 -15.05 -37.49 5.16
N VAL A 1018 -15.47 -36.42 5.84
CA VAL A 1018 -16.42 -36.44 6.94
C VAL A 1018 -17.62 -35.63 6.50
N LEU A 1019 -18.76 -36.30 6.33
CA LEU A 1019 -20.04 -35.62 6.14
C LEU A 1019 -20.71 -35.43 7.50
N LEU A 1020 -21.10 -34.20 7.76
CA LEU A 1020 -21.90 -33.80 8.91
C LEU A 1020 -23.34 -33.61 8.47
N ARG A 1021 -24.27 -34.30 9.14
CA ARG A 1021 -25.71 -34.22 8.89
C ARG A 1021 -26.48 -34.02 10.17
N ASP A 1022 -27.35 -33.02 10.22
CA ASP A 1022 -28.22 -32.77 11.40
C ASP A 1022 -27.44 -32.59 12.71
N GLY A 1023 -26.16 -32.26 12.60
CA GLY A 1023 -25.22 -32.15 13.70
C GLY A 1023 -24.57 -33.42 14.22
N GLU A 1024 -24.72 -34.52 13.47
CA GLU A 1024 -24.06 -35.79 13.71
C GLU A 1024 -23.11 -36.12 12.56
N VAL A 1025 -22.10 -36.95 12.83
CA VAL A 1025 -21.24 -37.50 11.77
C VAL A 1025 -22.04 -38.56 11.00
N ALA A 1026 -22.39 -38.26 9.75
CA ALA A 1026 -23.25 -39.12 8.92
C ALA A 1026 -22.47 -40.07 8.02
N ALA A 1027 -21.30 -39.64 7.51
CA ALA A 1027 -20.40 -40.48 6.75
C ALA A 1027 -18.94 -40.22 7.15
N LEU A 1028 -18.18 -41.30 7.28
CA LEU A 1028 -16.84 -41.31 7.85
C LEU A 1028 -16.02 -42.41 7.17
N VAL A 1029 -14.84 -42.07 6.63
CA VAL A 1029 -13.93 -43.10 6.07
C VAL A 1029 -12.54 -43.02 6.68
N PRO A 1030 -12.26 -43.89 7.65
CA PRO A 1030 -10.92 -44.47 7.80
C PRO A 1030 -10.97 -45.98 8.02
N ARG A 1031 -10.03 -46.72 7.41
CA ARG A 1031 -9.76 -48.11 7.78
C ARG A 1031 -8.84 -48.13 9.01
N GLY A 1032 -9.40 -48.44 10.17
CA GLY A 1032 -8.63 -48.74 11.39
C GLY A 1032 -9.17 -48.04 12.63
N THR A 1033 -9.64 -48.85 13.59
CA THR A 1033 -10.05 -48.54 14.97
C THR A 1033 -10.73 -47.19 15.25
N THR A 1034 -12.07 -47.22 15.34
CA THR A 1034 -12.90 -46.18 15.95
C THR A 1034 -13.12 -46.56 17.43
N THR A 1035 -12.90 -45.63 18.35
CA THR A 1035 -13.29 -45.77 19.77
C THR A 1035 -14.35 -44.74 20.10
N GLU A 1036 -15.44 -45.20 20.69
CA GLU A 1036 -16.47 -44.38 21.33
C GLU A 1036 -16.00 -43.97 22.74
N VAL A 1037 -16.60 -42.94 23.34
CA VAL A 1037 -17.50 -43.08 24.51
C VAL A 1037 -17.79 -41.70 25.12
N ASP A 1038 -19.07 -41.44 25.37
CA ASP A 1038 -19.66 -40.38 26.22
C ASP A 1038 -19.17 -38.94 26.02
N GLY A 1039 -19.73 -38.27 25.00
CA GLY A 1039 -19.75 -36.80 24.98
C GLY A 1039 -19.27 -36.10 23.71
N ARG A 1040 -19.19 -36.81 22.56
CA ARG A 1040 -19.17 -36.29 21.16
C ARG A 1040 -17.81 -36.06 20.47
N THR A 1041 -16.68 -36.54 21.00
CA THR A 1041 -15.39 -36.47 20.27
C THR A 1041 -15.13 -37.77 19.48
N VAL A 1042 -14.94 -37.70 18.16
CA VAL A 1042 -14.58 -38.86 17.32
C VAL A 1042 -13.13 -38.73 16.87
N ALA A 1043 -12.29 -39.70 17.27
CA ALA A 1043 -10.89 -39.79 16.87
C ALA A 1043 -10.73 -40.77 15.69
N LEU A 1044 -10.10 -40.33 14.60
CA LEU A 1044 -9.89 -41.16 13.40
C LEU A 1044 -8.41 -41.45 13.17
N GLN A 1045 -8.05 -42.73 12.97
CA GLN A 1045 -6.73 -43.10 12.46
C GLN A 1045 -6.73 -43.09 10.92
N LEU A 1046 -5.93 -42.21 10.32
CA LEU A 1046 -5.82 -42.13 8.86
C LEU A 1046 -4.95 -43.27 8.28
N PRO A 1047 -5.33 -43.87 7.15
CA PRO A 1047 -4.49 -44.85 6.46
C PRO A 1047 -3.25 -44.20 5.81
N THR A 1048 -2.13 -44.92 5.81
CA THR A 1048 -0.87 -44.47 5.20
C THR A 1048 -0.92 -44.39 3.66
N GLU A 1049 -1.84 -45.09 3.00
CA GLU A 1049 -2.06 -45.08 1.54
C GLU A 1049 -3.40 -44.43 1.15
N PRO A 1050 -3.52 -43.81 -0.05
CA PRO A 1050 -4.79 -43.28 -0.56
C PRO A 1050 -5.88 -44.36 -0.62
N LEU A 1051 -7.12 -43.98 -0.34
CA LEU A 1051 -8.24 -44.91 -0.27
C LEU A 1051 -8.59 -45.48 -1.66
N ALA A 1052 -8.65 -46.81 -1.79
CA ALA A 1052 -9.39 -47.44 -2.88
C ALA A 1052 -10.90 -47.33 -2.59
N SER A 1053 -11.67 -46.91 -3.60
CA SER A 1053 -13.10 -46.54 -3.52
C SER A 1053 -13.98 -47.44 -2.64
N GLY A 1054 -14.84 -46.81 -1.82
CA GLY A 1054 -15.88 -47.46 -1.04
C GLY A 1054 -16.19 -46.69 0.26
N LEU A 1055 -17.39 -46.12 0.37
CA LEU A 1055 -17.90 -45.49 1.60
C LEU A 1055 -18.43 -46.56 2.55
N VAL A 1056 -17.99 -46.55 3.81
CA VAL A 1056 -18.65 -47.29 4.89
C VAL A 1056 -19.53 -46.31 5.66
N TRP A 1057 -20.84 -46.39 5.48
CA TRP A 1057 -21.79 -45.64 6.30
C TRP A 1057 -21.82 -46.23 7.71
N ARG A 1058 -21.37 -45.47 8.71
CA ARG A 1058 -21.67 -45.74 10.12
C ARG A 1058 -22.45 -44.56 10.65
N ALA A 1059 -23.77 -44.73 10.75
CA ALA A 1059 -24.57 -43.82 11.56
C ALA A 1059 -24.16 -44.03 13.03
N LEU A 1060 -23.52 -43.03 13.64
CA LEU A 1060 -23.33 -43.02 15.10
C LEU A 1060 -24.71 -42.70 15.69
N ALA A 1061 -25.38 -43.70 16.25
CA ALA A 1061 -26.72 -43.52 16.82
C ALA A 1061 -26.67 -42.69 18.12
N PRO A 1062 -27.69 -41.87 18.41
CA PRO A 1062 -27.73 -41.12 19.66
C PRO A 1062 -28.20 -42.03 20.81
N SER A 1063 -27.38 -42.19 21.86
CA SER A 1063 -27.66 -42.77 23.21
C SER A 1063 -26.90 -44.07 23.60
N PRO A 1064 -26.67 -44.31 24.91
CA PRO A 1064 -25.38 -44.74 25.43
C PRO A 1064 -25.28 -46.27 25.52
N GLN A 1065 -24.20 -46.87 25.00
CA GLN A 1065 -23.85 -48.25 25.34
C GLN A 1065 -22.35 -48.43 25.57
N ARG A 1066 -22.04 -49.04 26.73
CA ARG A 1066 -20.71 -49.49 27.14
C ARG A 1066 -20.07 -50.38 26.08
N VAL A 1067 -18.86 -50.02 25.64
CA VAL A 1067 -17.99 -50.91 24.87
C VAL A 1067 -16.86 -51.45 25.76
N SER A 1068 -16.77 -52.77 25.88
CA SER A 1068 -15.64 -53.47 26.50
C SER A 1068 -14.63 -53.83 25.40
N VAL A 1069 -13.37 -53.44 25.56
CA VAL A 1069 -12.29 -53.72 24.59
C VAL A 1069 -11.48 -54.94 25.06
N LEU A 1070 -11.52 -56.02 24.28
CA LEU A 1070 -10.59 -57.15 24.36
C LEU A 1070 -9.47 -56.94 23.35
N ALA A 1071 -8.22 -56.90 23.82
CA ALA A 1071 -7.03 -56.87 22.98
C ALA A 1071 -6.77 -58.26 22.35
N PRO A 1072 -6.26 -58.35 21.09
CA PRO A 1072 -5.64 -59.56 20.60
C PRO A 1072 -4.14 -59.61 20.95
N PRO A 1073 -3.55 -60.81 21.12
CA PRO A 1073 -2.19 -61.00 21.59
C PRO A 1073 -1.14 -60.88 20.47
N GLN A 1074 0.08 -60.53 20.88
CA GLN A 1074 1.32 -60.56 20.11
C GLN A 1074 1.65 -61.96 19.55
N GLU A 1075 2.24 -62.02 18.36
CA GLU A 1075 3.32 -62.93 17.88
C GLU A 1075 3.65 -62.53 16.42
N ALA A 1076 4.83 -61.97 16.08
CA ALA A 1076 6.18 -62.54 15.99
C ALA A 1076 6.45 -63.35 14.70
N ALA A 1077 7.06 -62.70 13.71
CA ALA A 1077 8.21 -63.14 12.89
C ALA A 1077 8.65 -62.00 11.96
#